data_AF-A0A3M1TI51-F1
#
_entry.id   AF-A0A3M1TI51-F1
#
_cell.length_a   1.000
_cell.length_b   1.000
_cell.length_c   1.000
_cell.angle_alpha   90.00
_cell.angle_beta   90.00
_cell.angle_gamma   90.00
#
_symmetry.space_group_name_H-M   'P 1'
#
loop_
_entity.id
_entity.type
_entity.pdbx_description
1 polymer ?
#
loop_
_entity_poly.entity_id
_entity_poly.type
_entity_poly.pdbx_seq_one_letter_code
_entity_poly.pdbx_strand_id
1 'polypeptide(L)'
;MVDSASEFNDWTLTLLSPLPGWAIVLIGLALVSALLSAWHGLRKEGRPWRRRLLLALRAGAVLVAAVLLLEPAVQLLQVRRVKNRIAVLLDTSASMMLPAGSGRATRLDLARSLLAGDTEYFRRLADRFVFEFATFDASVYPTDLAHLARIESASGKRTALWPALRWAASGSGPAGGRRLAGVLLLTDGADNDALASGLSPEVAEALSALGAPVHSFVAGDRDALKDVAVVRVLAEDFAFVRSAIEVEAVLYARGFGTQDLPITLRREGRVLSTKTVRLREGEETRVRFRFTPDTTGKFIYTIEAPTLAGEAVTTNNARSFVLKVIRDRIRVLQVVGRPSWDERFLRGLLKKDPNVDLISFFILRTPQDSTTVPQNDLSLIPFPTHELFTQELKTFDLVIFQNFDYLPYNMAQYLGNIRRYVEDGGAFVMVGGERAFSEGRYQGTYIEDILPVRLLPQGLGTIDESPFAPRLTPEGRRHPVTAGAQAALGGMPELHGINLVAAVKPEAQVLLEHPFLKTAGRNAPVVAAWEVGRGRVIAVMTDSTWFWSFPAAGLGGDRRFYDRFWTGAMRWLIRDPDLTNVHLRPLKDAFEPGEPIAVEVVVRDKEYGPAKGAKVVLEAYGPDGHRVAHETGHAGEDGVATFDLGPWEAGAFKLVAEAVAEGSDPQAPDTRLGREEGAVLVRASSVEWVDPAPRPELLRAIADASGGSVHALPRTTFPDLDFVDPEVVEVGRKKNVDLWDRWAWMALLLGLLGTEWALRRRWGHL
;
A
#
# COMPACT_ATOMS: atom_id res chain seq x y z
N MET A 1 -52.58 -48.62 -13.41
CA MET A 1 -51.94 -49.52 -14.40
C MET A 1 -52.29 -48.95 -15.76
N VAL A 2 -51.33 -48.87 -16.69
CA VAL A 2 -51.27 -47.94 -17.86
C VAL A 2 -50.85 -46.53 -17.40
N ASP A 3 -49.73 -45.91 -17.79
CA ASP A 3 -48.74 -46.14 -18.85
C ASP A 3 -47.30 -46.14 -18.27
N SER A 4 -46.61 -47.27 -18.41
CA SER A 4 -45.16 -47.37 -18.23
C SER A 4 -44.48 -46.78 -19.47
N ALA A 5 -44.34 -45.46 -19.51
CA ALA A 5 -43.50 -44.78 -20.49
C ALA A 5 -42.04 -45.21 -20.28
N SER A 6 -41.60 -46.17 -21.09
CA SER A 6 -40.22 -46.58 -21.37
C SER A 6 -39.24 -46.48 -20.20
N GLU A 7 -39.15 -47.54 -19.37
CA GLU A 7 -38.12 -47.66 -18.30
C GLU A 7 -36.67 -47.58 -18.84
N PHE A 8 -36.49 -47.77 -20.16
CA PHE A 8 -35.22 -47.64 -20.86
C PHE A 8 -35.38 -46.65 -22.02
N ASN A 9 -34.50 -45.66 -22.10
CA ASN A 9 -34.57 -44.55 -23.06
C ASN A 9 -33.42 -44.55 -24.08
N ASP A 10 -32.54 -45.56 -24.01
CA ASP A 10 -31.47 -45.77 -24.98
C ASP A 10 -31.20 -47.28 -25.17
N TRP A 11 -30.62 -47.67 -26.31
CA TRP A 11 -30.29 -49.06 -26.63
C TRP A 11 -29.00 -49.17 -27.45
N THR A 12 -28.22 -50.22 -27.19
CA THR A 12 -27.02 -50.56 -27.97
C THR A 12 -26.98 -52.04 -28.29
N LEU A 13 -26.38 -52.40 -29.44
CA LEU A 13 -26.19 -53.79 -29.82
C LEU A 13 -24.83 -54.27 -29.31
N THR A 14 -24.84 -55.33 -28.50
CA THR A 14 -23.64 -55.83 -27.82
C THR A 14 -23.51 -57.34 -28.03
N LEU A 15 -22.27 -57.83 -28.06
CA LEU A 15 -21.98 -59.27 -28.03
C LEU A 15 -21.75 -59.66 -26.56
N LEU A 16 -22.53 -60.62 -26.04
CA LEU A 16 -22.40 -61.07 -24.65
C LEU A 16 -21.36 -62.16 -24.46
N SER A 17 -20.78 -62.66 -25.56
CA SER A 17 -19.81 -63.74 -25.52
C SER A 17 -18.66 -63.41 -24.54
N PRO A 18 -18.42 -64.24 -23.52
CA PRO A 18 -17.34 -64.04 -22.55
C PRO A 18 -15.95 -64.35 -23.13
N LEU A 19 -15.87 -64.65 -24.43
CA LEU A 19 -14.66 -65.08 -25.09
C LEU A 19 -13.71 -63.91 -25.36
N PRO A 20 -12.42 -64.05 -25.04
CA PRO A 20 -11.42 -63.03 -25.38
C PRO A 20 -11.29 -62.89 -26.90
N GLY A 21 -10.89 -61.70 -27.39
CA GLY A 21 -10.85 -61.39 -28.82
C GLY A 21 -10.08 -62.40 -29.69
N TRP A 22 -9.02 -63.03 -29.16
CA TRP A 22 -8.28 -64.08 -29.87
C TRP A 22 -9.11 -65.36 -30.08
N ALA A 23 -10.00 -65.72 -29.15
CA ALA A 23 -10.85 -66.89 -29.26
C ALA A 23 -11.94 -66.68 -30.32
N ILE A 24 -12.48 -65.46 -30.42
CA ILE A 24 -13.42 -65.07 -31.50
C ILE A 24 -12.74 -65.22 -32.87
N VAL A 25 -11.49 -64.79 -33.01
CA VAL A 25 -10.71 -64.95 -34.24
C VAL A 25 -10.49 -66.43 -34.58
N LEU A 26 -10.14 -67.28 -33.61
CA LEU A 26 -9.98 -68.72 -33.82
C LEU A 26 -11.29 -69.40 -34.23
N ILE A 27 -12.42 -69.04 -33.62
CA ILE A 27 -13.74 -69.53 -34.01
C ILE A 27 -14.06 -69.10 -35.44
N GLY A 28 -13.81 -67.84 -35.79
CA GLY A 28 -13.97 -67.34 -37.16
C GLY A 28 -13.15 -68.14 -38.17
N LEU A 29 -11.88 -68.41 -37.86
CA LEU A 29 -11.01 -69.25 -38.69
C LEU A 29 -11.53 -70.69 -38.80
N ALA A 30 -12.02 -71.28 -37.72
CA ALA A 30 -12.61 -72.62 -37.74
C ALA A 30 -13.88 -72.69 -38.61
N LEU A 31 -14.75 -71.68 -38.51
CA LEU A 31 -15.96 -71.57 -39.34
C LEU A 31 -15.63 -71.38 -40.83
N VAL A 32 -14.66 -70.53 -41.15
CA VAL A 32 -14.17 -70.34 -42.52
C VAL A 32 -13.53 -71.63 -43.05
N SER A 33 -12.72 -72.30 -42.25
CA SER A 33 -12.11 -73.59 -42.60
C SER A 33 -13.18 -74.64 -42.89
N ALA A 34 -14.22 -74.76 -42.05
CA ALA A 34 -15.34 -75.67 -42.29
C ALA A 34 -16.07 -75.39 -43.63
N LEU A 35 -16.21 -74.12 -44.00
CA LEU A 35 -16.83 -73.70 -45.25
C LEU A 35 -15.94 -74.00 -46.47
N LEU A 36 -14.63 -73.79 -46.34
CA LEU A 36 -13.63 -74.13 -47.36
C LEU A 36 -13.51 -75.64 -47.57
N SER A 37 -13.49 -76.43 -46.49
CA SER A 37 -13.51 -77.90 -46.55
C SER A 37 -14.78 -78.42 -47.22
N ALA A 38 -15.95 -77.85 -46.88
CA ALA A 38 -17.19 -78.19 -47.54
C ALA A 38 -17.15 -77.83 -49.04
N TRP A 39 -16.61 -76.68 -49.40
CA TRP A 39 -16.44 -76.28 -50.78
C TRP A 39 -15.49 -77.18 -51.56
N HIS A 40 -14.38 -77.60 -50.95
CA HIS A 40 -13.44 -78.52 -51.57
C HIS A 40 -14.05 -79.91 -51.79
N GLY A 41 -14.74 -80.46 -50.79
CA GLY A 41 -15.42 -81.76 -50.89
C GLY A 41 -16.53 -81.78 -51.95
N LEU A 42 -17.22 -80.65 -52.14
CA LEU A 42 -18.30 -80.51 -53.13
C LEU A 42 -17.80 -80.18 -54.57
N ARG A 43 -16.47 -80.06 -54.81
CA ARG A 43 -15.92 -79.83 -56.16
C ARG A 43 -16.14 -81.01 -57.11
N LYS A 44 -16.31 -82.22 -56.58
CA LYS A 44 -16.55 -83.44 -57.37
C LYS A 44 -18.00 -83.57 -57.87
N GLU A 45 -18.92 -82.70 -57.42
CA GLU A 45 -20.31 -82.73 -57.88
C GLU A 45 -20.47 -82.08 -59.25
N GLY A 46 -20.83 -82.88 -60.26
CA GLY A 46 -20.93 -82.43 -61.65
C GLY A 46 -22.11 -81.49 -61.95
N ARG A 47 -23.11 -81.38 -61.06
CA ARG A 47 -24.29 -80.51 -61.26
C ARG A 47 -24.16 -79.20 -60.47
N PRO A 48 -24.08 -78.03 -61.12
CA PRO A 48 -23.76 -76.76 -60.45
C PRO A 48 -24.83 -76.28 -59.47
N TRP A 49 -26.12 -76.55 -59.72
CA TRP A 49 -27.20 -76.11 -58.83
C TRP A 49 -27.21 -76.89 -57.49
N ARG A 50 -26.86 -78.19 -57.50
CA ARG A 50 -26.75 -79.01 -56.28
C ARG A 50 -25.59 -78.55 -55.41
N ARG A 51 -24.46 -78.25 -56.04
CA ARG A 51 -23.29 -77.67 -55.36
C ARG A 51 -23.62 -76.33 -54.70
N ARG A 52 -24.31 -75.42 -55.41
CA ARG A 52 -24.74 -74.13 -54.85
C ARG A 52 -25.72 -74.31 -53.68
N LEU A 53 -26.66 -75.24 -53.79
CA LEU A 53 -27.64 -75.50 -52.72
C LEU A 53 -26.97 -76.07 -51.45
N LEU A 54 -26.08 -77.06 -51.58
CA LEU A 54 -25.36 -77.63 -50.43
C LEU A 54 -24.42 -76.62 -49.78
N LEU A 55 -23.75 -75.77 -50.58
CA LEU A 55 -22.94 -74.67 -50.08
C LEU A 55 -23.79 -73.61 -49.37
N ALA A 56 -24.97 -73.27 -49.89
CA ALA A 56 -25.88 -72.33 -49.27
C ALA A 56 -26.40 -72.87 -47.92
N LEU A 57 -26.76 -74.16 -47.84
CA LEU A 57 -27.16 -74.81 -46.59
C LEU A 57 -26.03 -74.82 -45.56
N ARG A 58 -24.79 -75.15 -45.97
CA ARG A 58 -23.61 -75.12 -45.10
C ARG A 58 -23.26 -73.71 -44.64
N ALA A 59 -23.29 -72.73 -45.54
CA ALA A 59 -23.06 -71.33 -45.21
C ALA A 59 -24.11 -70.79 -44.25
N GLY A 60 -25.39 -71.17 -44.45
CA GLY A 60 -26.46 -70.87 -43.50
C GLY A 60 -26.22 -71.50 -42.13
N ALA A 61 -25.79 -72.76 -42.07
CA ALA A 61 -25.48 -73.43 -40.80
C ALA A 61 -24.30 -72.76 -40.07
N VAL A 62 -23.25 -72.37 -40.81
CA VAL A 62 -22.10 -71.62 -40.26
C VAL A 62 -22.53 -70.26 -39.73
N LEU A 63 -23.43 -69.55 -40.43
CA LEU A 63 -23.95 -68.25 -40.00
C LEU A 63 -24.78 -68.38 -38.70
N VAL A 64 -25.64 -69.40 -38.61
CA VAL A 64 -26.44 -69.64 -37.40
C VAL A 64 -25.54 -70.06 -36.22
N ALA A 65 -24.51 -70.87 -36.47
CA ALA A 65 -23.52 -71.22 -35.46
C ALA A 65 -22.74 -69.98 -34.97
N ALA A 66 -22.39 -69.05 -35.87
CA ALA A 66 -21.75 -67.80 -35.50
C ALA A 66 -22.67 -66.93 -34.61
N VAL A 67 -23.96 -66.86 -34.91
CA VAL A 67 -24.95 -66.14 -34.07
C VAL A 67 -25.01 -66.76 -32.67
N LEU A 68 -25.05 -68.09 -32.54
CA LEU A 68 -25.08 -68.74 -31.23
C LEU A 68 -23.77 -68.54 -30.43
N LEU A 69 -22.61 -68.53 -31.10
CA LEU A 69 -21.30 -68.40 -30.43
C LEU A 69 -20.95 -66.96 -30.05
N LEU A 70 -21.41 -65.99 -30.84
CA LEU A 70 -21.15 -64.56 -30.59
C LEU A 70 -22.16 -63.95 -29.61
N GLU A 71 -23.23 -64.68 -29.27
CA GLU A 71 -24.24 -64.30 -28.27
C GLU A 71 -24.72 -62.83 -28.44
N PRO A 72 -25.21 -62.41 -29.61
CA PRO A 72 -25.70 -61.05 -29.79
C PRO A 72 -26.88 -60.78 -28.87
N ALA A 73 -26.88 -59.60 -28.26
CA ALA A 73 -27.95 -59.10 -27.41
C ALA A 73 -28.18 -57.61 -27.64
N VAL A 74 -29.40 -57.16 -27.33
CA VAL A 74 -29.72 -55.74 -27.25
C VAL A 74 -29.60 -55.33 -25.79
N GLN A 75 -28.68 -54.41 -25.50
CA GLN A 75 -28.53 -53.83 -24.18
C GLN A 75 -29.39 -52.56 -24.09
N LEU A 76 -30.41 -52.61 -23.25
CA LEU A 76 -31.25 -51.45 -22.92
C LEU A 76 -30.62 -50.67 -21.76
N LEU A 77 -30.48 -49.35 -21.95
CA LEU A 77 -29.84 -48.45 -21.00
C LEU A 77 -30.87 -47.45 -20.46
N GLN A 78 -30.85 -47.23 -19.15
CA GLN A 78 -31.58 -46.12 -18.52
C GLN A 78 -30.60 -44.99 -18.26
N VAL A 79 -30.73 -43.93 -19.05
CA VAL A 79 -29.78 -42.82 -19.11
C VAL A 79 -30.41 -41.55 -18.53
N ARG A 80 -29.75 -40.91 -17.56
CA ARG A 80 -30.15 -39.59 -17.06
C ARG A 80 -29.12 -38.53 -17.48
N ARG A 81 -29.57 -37.44 -18.10
CA ARG A 81 -28.72 -36.29 -18.44
C ARG A 81 -28.66 -35.34 -17.25
N VAL A 82 -27.47 -35.05 -16.75
CA VAL A 82 -27.25 -34.04 -15.70
C VAL A 82 -27.06 -32.70 -16.39
N LYS A 83 -27.93 -31.72 -16.11
CA LYS A 83 -27.80 -30.37 -16.68
C LYS A 83 -26.48 -29.73 -16.25
N ASN A 84 -25.76 -29.12 -17.18
CA ASN A 84 -24.62 -28.26 -16.86
C ASN A 84 -25.11 -26.89 -16.36
N ARG A 85 -24.23 -26.10 -15.74
CA ARG A 85 -24.57 -24.76 -15.24
C ARG A 85 -23.98 -23.64 -16.09
N ILE A 86 -24.70 -22.54 -16.27
CA ILE A 86 -24.22 -21.30 -16.91
C ILE A 86 -24.15 -20.22 -15.83
N ALA A 87 -22.99 -19.58 -15.66
CA ALA A 87 -22.84 -18.47 -14.74
C ALA A 87 -23.11 -17.14 -15.46
N VAL A 88 -23.93 -16.28 -14.87
CA VAL A 88 -24.24 -14.94 -15.37
C VAL A 88 -23.73 -13.93 -14.35
N LEU A 89 -22.71 -13.17 -14.74
CA LEU A 89 -21.98 -12.24 -13.90
C LEU A 89 -22.26 -10.81 -14.35
N LEU A 90 -22.83 -10.00 -13.45
CA LEU A 90 -23.05 -8.57 -13.67
C LEU A 90 -22.07 -7.75 -12.84
N ASP A 91 -21.36 -6.86 -13.50
CA ASP A 91 -20.49 -5.89 -12.84
C ASP A 91 -21.29 -4.81 -12.12
N THR A 92 -20.95 -4.56 -10.86
CA THR A 92 -21.56 -3.55 -9.98
C THR A 92 -20.51 -2.61 -9.38
N SER A 93 -19.36 -2.51 -10.04
CA SER A 93 -18.33 -1.50 -9.75
C SER A 93 -18.79 -0.08 -10.06
N ALA A 94 -18.15 0.91 -9.44
CA ALA A 94 -18.51 2.32 -9.58
C ALA A 94 -18.42 2.83 -11.03
N SER A 95 -17.54 2.26 -11.88
CA SER A 95 -17.43 2.62 -13.29
C SER A 95 -18.71 2.30 -14.08
N MET A 96 -19.51 1.33 -13.64
CA MET A 96 -20.77 0.95 -14.30
C MET A 96 -21.86 2.03 -14.20
N MET A 97 -21.73 2.98 -13.27
CA MET A 97 -22.61 4.14 -13.17
C MET A 97 -22.27 5.26 -14.15
N LEU A 98 -21.16 5.14 -14.88
CA LEU A 98 -20.79 6.14 -15.88
C LEU A 98 -21.71 6.07 -17.11
N PRO A 99 -21.84 7.19 -17.85
CA PRO A 99 -22.54 7.18 -19.13
C PRO A 99 -21.93 6.12 -20.06
N ALA A 100 -22.80 5.31 -20.68
CA ALA A 100 -22.36 4.31 -21.65
C ALA A 100 -22.00 4.93 -23.01
N GLY A 101 -22.43 6.16 -23.26
CA GLY A 101 -22.19 6.88 -24.50
C GLY A 101 -22.65 8.33 -24.39
N SER A 102 -23.04 8.95 -25.51
CA SER A 102 -23.56 10.33 -25.55
C SER A 102 -24.97 10.50 -24.96
N GLY A 103 -25.64 9.41 -24.58
CA GLY A 103 -26.97 9.41 -23.97
C GLY A 103 -26.93 9.49 -22.43
N ARG A 104 -28.12 9.51 -21.81
CA ARG A 104 -28.28 9.50 -20.33
C ARG A 104 -28.18 8.12 -19.68
N ALA A 105 -28.18 7.04 -20.46
CA ALA A 105 -28.14 5.69 -19.92
C ALA A 105 -26.74 5.36 -19.39
N THR A 106 -26.69 4.76 -18.21
CA THR A 106 -25.45 4.26 -17.60
C THR A 106 -25.03 2.92 -18.24
N ARG A 107 -23.77 2.51 -18.04
CA ARG A 107 -23.29 1.18 -18.47
C ARG A 107 -24.09 0.06 -17.81
N LEU A 108 -24.44 0.23 -16.53
CA LEU A 108 -25.33 -0.66 -15.78
C LEU A 108 -26.72 -0.75 -16.41
N ASP A 109 -27.31 0.38 -16.84
CA ASP A 109 -28.61 0.39 -17.50
C ASP A 109 -28.61 -0.44 -18.79
N LEU A 110 -27.52 -0.38 -19.57
CA LEU A 110 -27.40 -1.19 -20.78
C LEU A 110 -27.37 -2.68 -20.46
N ALA A 111 -26.55 -3.09 -19.50
CA ALA A 111 -26.44 -4.48 -19.07
C ALA A 111 -27.77 -5.01 -18.51
N ARG A 112 -28.44 -4.21 -17.67
CA ARG A 112 -29.75 -4.50 -17.09
C ARG A 112 -30.84 -4.62 -18.16
N SER A 113 -30.84 -3.72 -19.16
CA SER A 113 -31.82 -3.73 -20.24
C SER A 113 -31.76 -5.01 -21.08
N LEU A 114 -30.55 -5.58 -21.29
CA LEU A 114 -30.38 -6.86 -21.97
C LEU A 114 -30.95 -8.02 -21.13
N LEU A 115 -30.63 -8.05 -19.83
CA LEU A 115 -31.09 -9.09 -18.91
C LEU A 115 -32.62 -9.08 -18.75
N ALA A 116 -33.23 -7.89 -18.66
CA ALA A 116 -34.67 -7.73 -18.54
C ALA A 116 -35.42 -7.94 -19.87
N GLY A 117 -34.80 -7.59 -21.01
CA GLY A 117 -35.41 -7.61 -22.33
C GLY A 117 -35.58 -9.00 -22.94
N ASP A 118 -34.73 -9.96 -22.58
CA ASP A 118 -34.67 -11.28 -23.23
C ASP A 118 -34.88 -12.45 -22.25
N THR A 119 -35.98 -12.40 -21.50
CA THR A 119 -36.34 -13.50 -20.58
C THR A 119 -36.65 -14.82 -21.31
N GLU A 120 -37.04 -14.76 -22.59
CA GLU A 120 -37.27 -15.95 -23.41
C GLU A 120 -35.97 -16.71 -23.71
N TYR A 121 -34.83 -16.03 -23.86
CA TYR A 121 -33.53 -16.69 -24.02
C TYR A 121 -33.22 -17.64 -22.87
N PHE A 122 -33.36 -17.17 -21.62
CA PHE A 122 -33.15 -18.02 -20.44
C PHE A 122 -34.16 -19.18 -20.38
N ARG A 123 -35.42 -18.94 -20.76
CA ARG A 123 -36.45 -20.00 -20.79
C ARG A 123 -36.13 -21.09 -21.82
N ARG A 124 -35.65 -20.73 -23.02
CA ARG A 124 -35.26 -21.70 -24.07
C ARG A 124 -34.11 -22.60 -23.64
N LEU A 125 -33.17 -22.07 -22.86
CA LEU A 125 -31.98 -22.78 -22.40
C LEU A 125 -32.18 -23.51 -21.07
N ALA A 126 -33.22 -23.19 -20.30
CA ALA A 126 -33.52 -23.78 -18.99
C ALA A 126 -33.75 -25.31 -19.05
N ASP A 127 -34.13 -25.85 -20.21
CA ASP A 127 -34.29 -27.29 -20.39
C ASP A 127 -32.96 -28.04 -20.40
N ARG A 128 -31.89 -27.40 -20.89
CA ARG A 128 -30.53 -27.99 -21.01
C ARG A 128 -29.60 -27.57 -19.88
N PHE A 129 -29.78 -26.36 -19.35
CA PHE A 129 -28.85 -25.73 -18.43
C PHE A 129 -29.52 -25.22 -17.15
N VAL A 130 -28.72 -25.05 -16.10
CA VAL A 130 -29.11 -24.37 -14.85
C VAL A 130 -28.37 -23.04 -14.78
N PHE A 131 -29.06 -21.94 -14.52
CA PHE A 131 -28.43 -20.62 -14.43
C PHE A 131 -28.03 -20.28 -13.00
N GLU A 132 -26.82 -19.76 -12.84
CA GLU A 132 -26.35 -19.14 -11.60
C GLU A 132 -26.14 -17.65 -11.88
N PHE A 133 -26.81 -16.80 -11.10
CA PHE A 133 -26.71 -15.35 -11.24
C PHE A 133 -25.85 -14.80 -10.10
N ALA A 134 -24.94 -13.88 -10.42
CA ALA A 134 -24.15 -13.18 -9.43
C ALA A 134 -23.86 -11.75 -9.87
N THR A 135 -23.71 -10.86 -8.88
CA THR A 135 -23.09 -9.55 -9.07
C THR A 135 -21.65 -9.61 -8.58
N PHE A 136 -20.79 -8.75 -9.09
CA PHE A 136 -19.43 -8.64 -8.58
C PHE A 136 -18.92 -7.20 -8.54
N ASP A 137 -17.98 -6.98 -7.63
CA ASP A 137 -17.13 -5.79 -7.52
C ASP A 137 -15.72 -6.21 -7.05
N ALA A 138 -15.33 -5.88 -5.82
CA ALA A 138 -14.20 -6.49 -5.11
C ALA A 138 -14.52 -7.93 -4.65
N SER A 139 -15.79 -8.28 -4.47
CA SER A 139 -16.27 -9.61 -4.08
C SER A 139 -17.41 -10.07 -4.99
N VAL A 140 -17.79 -11.34 -4.89
CA VAL A 140 -18.88 -11.92 -5.70
C VAL A 140 -20.08 -12.21 -4.80
N TYR A 141 -21.24 -11.72 -5.20
CA TYR A 141 -22.49 -11.85 -4.47
C TYR A 141 -23.52 -12.63 -5.30
N PRO A 142 -23.80 -13.91 -4.95
CA PRO A 142 -24.82 -14.71 -5.62
C PRO A 142 -26.21 -14.07 -5.47
N THR A 143 -27.01 -14.10 -6.53
CA THR A 143 -28.33 -13.46 -6.58
C THR A 143 -29.28 -14.19 -7.54
N ASP A 144 -30.40 -13.58 -7.90
CA ASP A 144 -31.36 -14.08 -8.89
C ASP A 144 -31.57 -13.08 -10.05
N LEU A 145 -32.20 -13.56 -11.12
CA LEU A 145 -32.48 -12.76 -12.31
C LEU A 145 -33.38 -11.54 -12.02
N ALA A 146 -34.32 -11.66 -11.08
CA ALA A 146 -35.25 -10.59 -10.76
C ALA A 146 -34.56 -9.44 -10.03
N HIS A 147 -33.59 -9.75 -9.17
CA HIS A 147 -32.74 -8.77 -8.52
C HIS A 147 -31.80 -8.11 -9.52
N LEU A 148 -31.06 -8.88 -10.34
CA LEU A 148 -30.17 -8.33 -11.37
C LEU A 148 -30.89 -7.34 -12.31
N ALA A 149 -32.12 -7.66 -12.72
CA ALA A 149 -32.92 -6.81 -13.59
C ALA A 149 -33.42 -5.50 -12.93
N ARG A 150 -33.26 -5.35 -11.60
CA ARG A 150 -33.73 -4.22 -10.80
C ARG A 150 -32.63 -3.44 -10.08
N ILE A 151 -31.36 -3.80 -10.23
CA ILE A 151 -30.26 -3.03 -9.62
C ILE A 151 -30.18 -1.65 -10.29
N GLU A 152 -30.33 -0.59 -9.50
CA GLU A 152 -30.31 0.79 -9.98
C GLU A 152 -29.00 1.53 -9.66
N SER A 153 -28.18 0.97 -8.76
CA SER A 153 -26.94 1.60 -8.30
C SER A 153 -25.79 0.60 -8.21
N ALA A 154 -24.61 1.03 -8.66
CA ALA A 154 -23.35 0.32 -8.54
C ALA A 154 -22.34 1.22 -7.81
N SER A 155 -21.82 0.75 -6.68
CA SER A 155 -20.90 1.51 -5.82
C SER A 155 -19.66 0.71 -5.42
N GLY A 156 -19.42 -0.41 -6.11
CA GLY A 156 -18.27 -1.26 -5.87
C GLY A 156 -16.96 -0.50 -6.07
N LYS A 157 -16.03 -0.60 -5.11
CA LYS A 157 -14.77 0.16 -5.12
C LYS A 157 -13.68 -0.44 -6.03
N ARG A 158 -13.95 -1.61 -6.62
CA ARG A 158 -13.01 -2.39 -7.42
C ARG A 158 -13.77 -3.22 -8.45
N THR A 159 -13.13 -3.51 -9.57
CA THR A 159 -13.62 -4.37 -10.65
C THR A 159 -12.69 -5.57 -10.69
N ALA A 160 -13.06 -6.64 -9.98
CA ALA A 160 -12.23 -7.83 -9.85
C ALA A 160 -12.75 -8.96 -10.77
N LEU A 161 -12.38 -8.91 -12.06
CA LEU A 161 -12.86 -9.88 -13.05
C LEU A 161 -12.33 -11.28 -12.76
N TRP A 162 -11.04 -11.41 -12.39
CA TRP A 162 -10.45 -12.72 -12.17
C TRP A 162 -11.06 -13.48 -10.97
N PRO A 163 -11.27 -12.87 -9.79
CA PRO A 163 -12.05 -13.50 -8.72
C PRO A 163 -13.47 -13.90 -9.15
N ALA A 164 -14.16 -13.07 -9.96
CA ALA A 164 -15.50 -13.39 -10.47
C ALA A 164 -15.50 -14.62 -11.38
N LEU A 165 -14.54 -14.73 -12.30
CA LEU A 165 -14.37 -15.89 -13.17
C LEU A 165 -13.96 -17.15 -12.40
N ARG A 166 -13.11 -17.03 -11.38
CA ARG A 166 -12.77 -18.16 -10.50
C ARG A 166 -13.95 -18.64 -9.66
N TRP A 167 -14.78 -17.72 -9.17
CA TRP A 167 -16.03 -18.08 -8.49
C TRP A 167 -16.97 -18.82 -9.44
N ALA A 168 -17.08 -18.35 -10.68
CA ALA A 168 -17.83 -19.05 -11.71
C ALA A 168 -17.24 -20.43 -11.99
N ALA A 169 -15.92 -20.62 -11.99
CA ALA A 169 -15.29 -21.92 -12.16
C ALA A 169 -15.48 -22.88 -10.97
N SER A 170 -15.36 -22.38 -9.74
CA SER A 170 -15.42 -23.20 -8.51
C SER A 170 -16.79 -23.81 -8.25
N GLY A 171 -17.86 -23.20 -8.76
CA GLY A 171 -19.23 -23.65 -8.49
C GLY A 171 -19.62 -23.45 -7.04
N SER A 172 -19.11 -22.38 -6.41
CA SER A 172 -19.46 -22.01 -5.04
C SER A 172 -20.89 -21.45 -4.88
N GLY A 173 -21.64 -21.36 -5.99
CA GLY A 173 -23.02 -20.90 -6.02
C GLY A 173 -24.06 -21.96 -5.67
N PRO A 174 -25.36 -21.59 -5.71
CA PRO A 174 -26.48 -22.47 -5.34
C PRO A 174 -26.63 -23.73 -6.21
N ALA A 175 -26.08 -23.74 -7.43
CA ALA A 175 -26.10 -24.89 -8.34
C ALA A 175 -24.75 -25.63 -8.37
N GLY A 176 -23.92 -25.44 -7.33
CA GLY A 176 -22.65 -26.12 -7.12
C GLY A 176 -22.70 -27.64 -7.30
N GLY A 177 -21.60 -28.21 -7.80
CA GLY A 177 -21.48 -29.64 -8.13
C GLY A 177 -21.84 -30.01 -9.57
N ARG A 178 -22.33 -29.07 -10.40
CA ARG A 178 -22.51 -29.25 -11.85
C ARG A 178 -21.32 -28.70 -12.62
N ARG A 179 -20.99 -29.34 -13.76
CA ARG A 179 -19.98 -28.83 -14.70
C ARG A 179 -20.43 -27.50 -15.29
N LEU A 180 -19.48 -26.58 -15.44
CA LEU A 180 -19.69 -25.28 -16.04
C LEU A 180 -19.84 -25.44 -17.56
N ALA A 181 -20.94 -24.95 -18.13
CA ALA A 181 -21.22 -24.92 -19.56
C ALA A 181 -20.71 -23.66 -20.25
N GLY A 182 -20.61 -22.54 -19.51
CA GLY A 182 -20.10 -21.27 -20.00
C GLY A 182 -20.40 -20.14 -19.03
N VAL A 183 -19.86 -18.96 -19.31
CA VAL A 183 -20.02 -17.75 -18.51
C VAL A 183 -20.55 -16.61 -19.39
N LEU A 184 -21.58 -15.91 -18.93
CA LEU A 184 -22.05 -14.64 -19.48
C LEU A 184 -21.53 -13.51 -18.58
N LEU A 185 -20.62 -12.70 -19.08
CA LEU A 185 -19.97 -11.62 -18.34
C LEU A 185 -20.44 -10.26 -18.86
N LEU A 186 -21.14 -9.46 -18.04
CA LEU A 186 -21.60 -8.12 -18.39
C LEU A 186 -20.80 -7.09 -17.59
N THR A 187 -19.90 -6.36 -18.26
CA THR A 187 -18.93 -5.44 -17.63
C THR A 187 -18.39 -4.45 -18.67
N ASP A 188 -17.78 -3.35 -18.24
CA ASP A 188 -17.00 -2.46 -19.10
C ASP A 188 -15.54 -2.93 -19.28
N GLY A 189 -15.10 -3.93 -18.51
CA GLY A 189 -13.77 -4.52 -18.57
C GLY A 189 -12.68 -3.70 -17.89
N ALA A 190 -13.01 -2.64 -17.16
CA ALA A 190 -12.07 -1.76 -16.47
C ALA A 190 -11.44 -2.39 -15.21
N ASP A 191 -10.90 -3.62 -15.33
CA ASP A 191 -10.27 -4.33 -14.22
C ASP A 191 -9.11 -3.52 -13.62
N ASN A 192 -9.11 -3.43 -12.30
CA ASN A 192 -8.13 -2.69 -11.50
C ASN A 192 -7.61 -3.52 -10.31
N ASP A 193 -7.67 -4.84 -10.47
CA ASP A 193 -7.15 -5.86 -9.57
C ASP A 193 -6.11 -6.71 -10.31
N ALA A 194 -6.33 -8.02 -10.44
CA ALA A 194 -5.37 -8.94 -11.04
C ALA A 194 -5.11 -8.70 -12.54
N LEU A 195 -6.04 -8.08 -13.28
CA LEU A 195 -5.95 -7.87 -14.74
C LEU A 195 -5.74 -6.41 -15.11
N ALA A 196 -5.35 -5.57 -14.15
CA ALA A 196 -5.09 -4.14 -14.37
C ALA A 196 -4.06 -3.85 -15.49
N SER A 197 -3.08 -4.75 -15.67
CA SER A 197 -2.03 -4.64 -16.70
C SER A 197 -2.32 -5.47 -17.96
N GLY A 198 -3.52 -6.05 -18.08
CA GLY A 198 -3.87 -6.99 -19.14
C GLY A 198 -3.79 -8.45 -18.71
N LEU A 199 -3.92 -9.36 -19.68
CA LEU A 199 -3.94 -10.80 -19.45
C LEU A 199 -2.51 -11.35 -19.32
N SER A 200 -2.16 -11.92 -18.15
CA SER A 200 -0.89 -12.63 -17.98
C SER A 200 -0.95 -14.05 -18.60
N PRO A 201 0.19 -14.65 -18.98
CA PRO A 201 0.22 -16.02 -19.51
C PRO A 201 -0.39 -17.04 -18.55
N GLU A 202 -0.17 -16.89 -17.24
CA GLU A 202 -0.71 -17.81 -16.23
C GLU A 202 -2.24 -17.72 -16.14
N VAL A 203 -2.80 -16.51 -16.22
CA VAL A 203 -4.25 -16.33 -16.23
C VAL A 203 -4.85 -16.85 -17.53
N ALA A 204 -4.18 -16.65 -18.68
CA ALA A 204 -4.63 -17.18 -19.96
C ALA A 204 -4.72 -18.72 -19.94
N GLU A 205 -3.71 -19.39 -19.39
CA GLU A 205 -3.72 -20.84 -19.22
C GLU A 205 -4.85 -21.28 -18.27
N ALA A 206 -5.04 -20.57 -17.16
CA ALA A 206 -6.12 -20.85 -16.22
C ALA A 206 -7.53 -20.63 -16.81
N LEU A 207 -7.70 -19.66 -17.71
CA LEU A 207 -8.93 -19.45 -18.49
C LEU A 207 -9.17 -20.56 -19.51
N SER A 208 -8.13 -21.05 -20.17
CA SER A 208 -8.24 -22.21 -21.05
C SER A 208 -8.59 -23.48 -20.26
N ALA A 209 -7.99 -23.66 -19.09
CA ALA A 209 -8.26 -24.77 -18.18
C ALA A 209 -9.67 -24.74 -17.56
N LEU A 210 -10.39 -23.62 -17.68
CA LEU A 210 -11.78 -23.45 -17.20
C LEU A 210 -12.74 -24.41 -17.94
N GLY A 211 -12.38 -24.83 -19.16
CA GLY A 211 -13.11 -25.83 -19.94
C GLY A 211 -14.51 -25.39 -20.39
N ALA A 212 -14.81 -24.09 -20.32
CA ALA A 212 -16.09 -23.50 -20.70
C ALA A 212 -15.88 -22.08 -21.29
N PRO A 213 -16.62 -21.71 -22.34
CA PRO A 213 -16.47 -20.41 -23.01
C PRO A 213 -16.96 -19.24 -22.14
N VAL A 214 -16.22 -18.12 -22.18
CA VAL A 214 -16.62 -16.85 -21.54
C VAL A 214 -17.11 -15.88 -22.62
N HIS A 215 -18.42 -15.63 -22.64
CA HIS A 215 -19.03 -14.64 -23.51
C HIS A 215 -19.17 -13.30 -22.80
N SER A 216 -18.48 -12.27 -23.31
CA SER A 216 -18.42 -10.95 -22.68
C SER A 216 -19.29 -9.93 -23.40
N PHE A 217 -20.05 -9.15 -22.64
CA PHE A 217 -20.88 -8.04 -23.11
C PHE A 217 -20.28 -6.73 -22.62
N VAL A 218 -19.68 -5.98 -23.54
CA VAL A 218 -18.97 -4.73 -23.26
C VAL A 218 -20.00 -3.62 -23.02
N ALA A 219 -20.03 -3.11 -21.79
CA ALA A 219 -20.88 -2.00 -21.41
C ALA A 219 -20.13 -0.66 -21.59
N GLY A 220 -20.57 0.11 -22.57
CA GLY A 220 -20.06 1.46 -22.84
C GLY A 220 -19.08 1.56 -23.99
N ASP A 221 -18.99 2.76 -24.55
CA ASP A 221 -18.09 3.12 -25.63
C ASP A 221 -16.86 3.87 -25.06
N ARG A 222 -15.66 3.37 -25.39
CA ARG A 222 -14.39 3.94 -24.94
C ARG A 222 -14.20 5.37 -25.45
N ASP A 223 -14.66 5.66 -26.67
CA ASP A 223 -14.42 6.93 -27.35
C ASP A 223 -15.46 7.99 -26.99
N ALA A 224 -16.59 7.58 -26.38
CA ALA A 224 -17.63 8.49 -25.92
C ALA A 224 -17.36 9.11 -24.53
N LEU A 225 -16.41 8.55 -23.77
CA LEU A 225 -16.08 9.01 -22.42
C LEU A 225 -15.20 10.27 -22.49
N LYS A 226 -15.70 11.37 -21.91
CA LYS A 226 -14.98 12.64 -21.77
C LYS A 226 -14.43 12.78 -20.36
N ASP A 227 -13.12 12.95 -20.22
CA ASP A 227 -12.44 12.91 -18.92
C ASP A 227 -11.12 13.69 -18.96
N VAL A 228 -10.79 14.42 -17.89
CA VAL A 228 -9.48 15.06 -17.67
C VAL A 228 -8.96 14.70 -16.29
N ALA A 229 -7.94 13.83 -16.26
CA ALA A 229 -7.44 13.25 -15.02
C ALA A 229 -5.99 13.64 -14.70
N VAL A 230 -5.71 13.82 -13.40
CA VAL A 230 -4.34 13.83 -12.86
C VAL A 230 -3.92 12.39 -12.55
N VAL A 231 -3.47 11.68 -13.59
CA VAL A 231 -3.16 10.24 -13.54
C VAL A 231 -2.05 9.91 -12.55
N ARG A 232 -1.03 10.76 -12.42
CA ARG A 232 0.09 10.53 -11.51
C ARG A 232 0.69 11.83 -11.02
N VAL A 233 1.16 11.83 -9.77
CA VAL A 233 2.07 12.85 -9.25
C VAL A 233 3.36 12.16 -8.82
N LEU A 234 4.47 12.62 -9.37
CA LEU A 234 5.83 12.21 -9.09
C LEU A 234 6.45 13.32 -8.23
N ALA A 235 6.46 13.10 -6.92
CA ALA A 235 7.10 13.95 -5.94
C ALA A 235 8.03 13.07 -5.07
N GLU A 236 9.09 13.66 -4.53
CA GLU A 236 9.88 13.02 -3.48
C GLU A 236 9.09 13.01 -2.16
N ASP A 237 9.34 12.02 -1.29
CA ASP A 237 8.67 11.92 0.01
C ASP A 237 9.14 13.01 0.99
N PHE A 238 10.35 13.52 0.79
CA PHE A 238 10.92 14.59 1.58
C PHE A 238 11.62 15.64 0.72
N ALA A 239 11.77 16.83 1.26
CA ALA A 239 12.49 17.93 0.65
C ALA A 239 13.29 18.70 1.71
N PHE A 240 14.34 19.38 1.28
CA PHE A 240 15.10 20.26 2.17
C PHE A 240 14.53 21.68 2.15
N VAL A 241 14.36 22.26 3.34
CA VAL A 241 13.99 23.67 3.49
C VAL A 241 15.04 24.55 2.78
N ARG A 242 14.59 25.61 2.10
CA ARG A 242 15.40 26.55 1.29
C ARG A 242 16.06 25.93 0.05
N SER A 243 15.79 24.67 -0.27
CA SER A 243 16.24 24.02 -1.50
C SER A 243 15.10 23.97 -2.53
N ALA A 244 15.40 24.30 -3.78
CA ALA A 244 14.41 24.21 -4.86
C ALA A 244 14.17 22.75 -5.24
N ILE A 245 12.91 22.34 -5.27
CA ILE A 245 12.49 20.99 -5.66
C ILE A 245 11.60 21.04 -6.90
N GLU A 246 11.50 19.90 -7.60
CA GLU A 246 10.66 19.71 -8.78
C GLU A 246 9.63 18.62 -8.51
N VAL A 247 8.36 18.91 -8.76
CA VAL A 247 7.26 17.95 -8.72
C VAL A 247 6.69 17.82 -10.12
N GLU A 248 6.59 16.60 -10.63
CA GLU A 248 6.03 16.30 -11.95
C GLU A 248 4.63 15.71 -11.81
N ALA A 249 3.65 16.21 -12.55
CA ALA A 249 2.34 15.59 -12.68
C ALA A 249 2.13 15.10 -14.11
N VAL A 250 1.53 13.92 -14.23
CA VAL A 250 1.10 13.31 -15.48
C VAL A 250 -0.40 13.52 -15.60
N LEU A 251 -0.79 14.22 -16.65
CA LEU A 251 -2.17 14.55 -16.98
C LEU A 251 -2.59 13.74 -18.20
N TYR A 252 -3.86 13.39 -18.25
CA TYR A 252 -4.46 12.70 -19.39
C TYR A 252 -5.82 13.30 -19.69
N ALA A 253 -6.10 13.51 -20.97
CA ALA A 253 -7.37 14.04 -21.45
C ALA A 253 -7.94 13.15 -22.56
N ARG A 254 -9.26 12.92 -22.51
CA ARG A 254 -10.01 12.17 -23.51
C ARG A 254 -11.31 12.86 -23.88
N GLY A 255 -11.69 12.82 -25.16
CA GLY A 255 -12.99 13.29 -25.64
C GLY A 255 -13.14 14.81 -25.71
N PHE A 256 -12.03 15.55 -25.52
CA PHE A 256 -11.98 17.01 -25.48
C PHE A 256 -11.07 17.63 -26.55
N GLY A 257 -10.45 16.83 -27.43
CA GLY A 257 -9.48 17.31 -28.41
C GLY A 257 -8.22 17.91 -27.78
N THR A 258 -7.61 18.89 -28.46
CA THR A 258 -6.49 19.65 -27.90
C THR A 258 -7.01 20.84 -27.09
N GLN A 259 -6.65 20.92 -25.81
CA GLN A 259 -7.04 22.03 -24.92
C GLN A 259 -5.86 22.61 -24.17
N ASP A 260 -5.86 23.92 -23.97
CA ASP A 260 -4.89 24.63 -23.14
C ASP A 260 -5.53 24.87 -21.75
N LEU A 261 -5.14 24.10 -20.73
CA LEU A 261 -5.73 24.16 -19.38
C LEU A 261 -4.75 24.73 -18.34
N PRO A 262 -5.19 25.63 -17.44
CA PRO A 262 -4.38 26.10 -16.32
C PRO A 262 -4.35 25.07 -15.18
N ILE A 263 -3.21 24.40 -15.02
CA ILE A 263 -2.98 23.43 -13.93
C ILE A 263 -2.39 24.16 -12.73
N THR A 264 -2.99 23.97 -11.55
CA THR A 264 -2.63 24.72 -10.35
C THR A 264 -2.04 23.80 -9.27
N LEU A 265 -0.90 24.21 -8.70
CA LEU A 265 -0.31 23.63 -7.50
C LEU A 265 -0.68 24.48 -6.29
N ARG A 266 -1.34 23.88 -5.31
CA ARG A 266 -1.71 24.48 -4.03
C ARG A 266 -0.91 23.85 -2.88
N ARG A 267 -0.63 24.64 -1.84
CA ARG A 267 -0.18 24.19 -0.52
C ARG A 267 -1.20 24.64 0.52
N GLU A 268 -1.86 23.69 1.18
CA GLU A 268 -2.87 23.96 2.22
C GLU A 268 -3.91 25.01 1.74
N GLY A 269 -4.53 24.76 0.58
CA GLY A 269 -5.51 25.68 -0.05
C GLY A 269 -4.90 26.89 -0.77
N ARG A 270 -3.68 27.31 -0.44
CA ARG A 270 -3.03 28.50 -1.01
C ARG A 270 -2.33 28.16 -2.33
N VAL A 271 -2.64 28.90 -3.39
CA VAL A 271 -2.00 28.73 -4.70
C VAL A 271 -0.52 29.08 -4.63
N LEU A 272 0.35 28.14 -5.00
CA LEU A 272 1.80 28.34 -5.11
C LEU A 272 2.21 28.68 -6.54
N SER A 273 1.62 27.98 -7.52
CA SER A 273 1.97 28.13 -8.92
C SER A 273 0.81 27.68 -9.81
N THR A 274 0.61 28.35 -10.93
CA THR A 274 -0.33 27.93 -11.99
C THR A 274 0.43 27.91 -13.31
N LYS A 275 0.28 26.83 -14.08
CA LYS A 275 0.91 26.66 -15.39
C LYS A 275 -0.13 26.25 -16.42
N THR A 276 -0.18 26.95 -17.55
CA THR A 276 -1.00 26.54 -18.68
C THR A 276 -0.31 25.42 -19.44
N VAL A 277 -1.00 24.30 -19.61
CA VAL A 277 -0.50 23.10 -20.28
C VAL A 277 -1.40 22.77 -21.45
N ARG A 278 -0.79 22.51 -22.60
CA ARG A 278 -1.47 22.03 -23.80
C ARG A 278 -1.66 20.53 -23.71
N LEU A 279 -2.87 20.09 -23.37
CA LEU A 279 -3.27 18.69 -23.35
C LEU A 279 -3.71 18.27 -24.74
N ARG A 280 -3.17 17.16 -25.22
CA ARG A 280 -3.59 16.51 -26.46
C ARG A 280 -4.39 15.27 -26.13
N GLU A 281 -5.44 15.04 -26.90
CA GLU A 281 -6.31 13.89 -26.71
C GLU A 281 -5.55 12.57 -26.86
N GLY A 282 -5.73 11.67 -25.90
CA GLY A 282 -5.13 10.34 -25.92
C GLY A 282 -3.63 10.30 -25.57
N GLU A 283 -2.99 11.43 -25.31
CA GLU A 283 -1.57 11.52 -24.94
C GLU A 283 -1.39 11.90 -23.46
N GLU A 284 -0.50 11.19 -22.76
CA GLU A 284 -0.05 11.62 -21.44
C GLU A 284 0.82 12.87 -21.56
N THR A 285 0.41 13.94 -20.88
CA THR A 285 1.17 15.20 -20.86
C THR A 285 1.77 15.43 -19.49
N ARG A 286 3.08 15.73 -19.45
CA ARG A 286 3.82 15.98 -18.21
C ARG A 286 3.93 17.46 -17.92
N VAL A 287 3.60 17.87 -16.70
CA VAL A 287 3.81 19.23 -16.19
C VAL A 287 4.72 19.20 -14.98
N ARG A 288 5.70 20.11 -14.96
CA ARG A 288 6.68 20.21 -13.86
C ARG A 288 6.47 21.50 -13.09
N PHE A 289 6.37 21.41 -11.77
CA PHE A 289 6.29 22.54 -10.87
C PHE A 289 7.60 22.65 -10.07
N ARG A 290 8.21 23.83 -10.07
CA ARG A 290 9.43 24.10 -9.30
C ARG A 290 9.12 25.12 -8.21
N PHE A 291 9.41 24.79 -6.97
CA PHE A 291 9.22 25.68 -5.81
C PHE A 291 10.25 25.41 -4.72
N THR A 292 10.35 26.31 -3.75
CA THR A 292 11.31 26.23 -2.64
C THR A 292 10.56 26.29 -1.32
N PRO A 293 10.55 25.21 -0.50
CA PRO A 293 9.95 25.24 0.83
C PRO A 293 10.64 26.25 1.75
N ASP A 294 9.86 27.03 2.50
CA ASP A 294 10.30 28.11 3.40
C ASP A 294 10.41 27.66 4.87
N THR A 295 9.60 26.68 5.27
CA THR A 295 9.53 26.16 6.64
C THR A 295 9.62 24.64 6.68
N THR A 296 10.15 24.08 7.76
CA THR A 296 10.18 22.63 8.03
C THR A 296 8.83 22.14 8.55
N GLY A 297 8.46 20.90 8.24
CA GLY A 297 7.19 20.31 8.64
C GLY A 297 6.63 19.34 7.59
N LYS A 298 5.49 18.71 7.88
CA LYS A 298 4.74 17.93 6.89
C LYS A 298 3.68 18.83 6.26
N PHE A 299 3.72 18.99 4.94
CA PHE A 299 2.78 19.85 4.23
C PHE A 299 2.00 19.08 3.17
N ILE A 300 0.76 19.49 2.96
CA ILE A 300 -0.12 18.93 1.94
C ILE A 300 -0.07 19.80 0.70
N TYR A 301 0.19 19.15 -0.43
CA TYR A 301 0.19 19.76 -1.74
C TYR A 301 -0.89 19.12 -2.60
N THR A 302 -1.59 19.93 -3.38
CA THR A 302 -2.64 19.47 -4.30
C THR A 302 -2.38 20.02 -5.69
N ILE A 303 -2.37 19.13 -6.67
CA ILE A 303 -2.32 19.48 -8.09
C ILE A 303 -3.72 19.31 -8.65
N GLU A 304 -4.24 20.36 -9.28
CA GLU A 304 -5.63 20.47 -9.70
C GLU A 304 -5.71 20.95 -11.15
N ALA A 305 -6.51 20.25 -11.96
CA ALA A 305 -6.97 20.66 -13.27
C ALA A 305 -8.42 21.20 -13.17
N PRO A 306 -8.80 22.22 -13.95
CA PRO A 306 -10.16 22.75 -13.92
C PRO A 306 -11.15 21.74 -14.51
N THR A 307 -12.35 21.67 -13.92
CA THR A 307 -13.46 20.85 -14.45
C THR A 307 -13.99 21.41 -15.75
N LEU A 308 -14.18 20.54 -16.75
CA LEU A 308 -14.71 20.91 -18.06
C LEU A 308 -16.19 20.57 -18.21
N ALA A 309 -16.91 21.33 -19.05
CA ALA A 309 -18.32 21.07 -19.31
C ALA A 309 -18.51 19.75 -20.08
N GLY A 310 -19.34 18.85 -19.54
CA GLY A 310 -19.63 17.54 -20.14
C GLY A 310 -18.62 16.44 -19.80
N GLU A 311 -17.75 16.69 -18.81
CA GLU A 311 -16.84 15.71 -18.23
C GLU A 311 -17.60 14.67 -17.38
N ALA A 312 -17.22 13.40 -17.52
CA ALA A 312 -17.90 12.28 -16.88
C ALA A 312 -17.42 12.04 -15.43
N VAL A 313 -16.13 12.29 -15.16
CA VAL A 313 -15.51 12.12 -13.84
C VAL A 313 -14.81 13.42 -13.47
N THR A 314 -15.15 13.99 -12.33
CA THR A 314 -14.59 15.27 -11.86
C THR A 314 -13.70 15.10 -10.63
N THR A 315 -13.76 13.92 -10.01
CA THR A 315 -13.04 13.58 -8.78
C THR A 315 -11.58 13.25 -9.02
N ASN A 316 -11.19 12.91 -10.25
CA ASN A 316 -9.82 12.58 -10.66
C ASN A 316 -9.05 13.80 -11.22
N ASN A 317 -9.68 14.97 -11.31
CA ASN A 317 -9.05 16.22 -11.75
C ASN A 317 -8.09 16.82 -10.72
N ALA A 318 -8.13 16.33 -9.48
CA ALA A 318 -7.27 16.78 -8.40
C ALA A 318 -6.56 15.61 -7.73
N ARG A 319 -5.27 15.77 -7.44
CA ARG A 319 -4.50 14.79 -6.67
C ARG A 319 -3.65 15.46 -5.61
N SER A 320 -3.79 14.96 -4.39
CA SER A 320 -3.03 15.46 -3.24
C SER A 320 -1.90 14.50 -2.86
N PHE A 321 -0.80 15.08 -2.38
CA PHE A 321 0.34 14.35 -1.85
C PHE A 321 0.90 15.07 -0.62
N VAL A 322 1.56 14.32 0.25
CA VAL A 322 2.23 14.83 1.45
C VAL A 322 3.71 14.94 1.16
N LEU A 323 4.32 16.06 1.52
CA LEU A 323 5.76 16.28 1.40
C LEU A 323 6.35 16.65 2.76
N LYS A 324 7.33 15.87 3.23
CA LYS A 324 8.04 16.12 4.48
C LYS A 324 9.22 17.06 4.25
N VAL A 325 9.09 18.31 4.68
CA VAL A 325 10.19 19.29 4.58
C VAL A 325 11.07 19.19 5.82
N ILE A 326 12.31 18.73 5.62
CA ILE A 326 13.34 18.58 6.65
C ILE A 326 14.47 19.58 6.41
N ARG A 327 15.43 19.64 7.35
CA ARG A 327 16.66 20.42 7.17
C ARG A 327 17.70 19.55 6.49
N ASP A 328 18.53 20.16 5.64
CA ASP A 328 19.67 19.48 5.01
C ASP A 328 20.79 19.29 6.04
N ARG A 329 21.34 20.40 6.54
CA ARG A 329 22.37 20.41 7.59
C ARG A 329 22.07 21.47 8.64
N ILE A 330 22.49 21.18 9.86
CA ILE A 330 22.45 22.09 11.01
C ILE A 330 23.62 23.06 10.87
N ARG A 331 23.34 24.36 10.75
CA ARG A 331 24.39 25.38 10.68
C ARG A 331 24.80 25.81 12.07
N VAL A 332 26.04 25.53 12.45
CA VAL A 332 26.57 25.77 13.80
C VAL A 332 27.66 26.83 13.73
N LEU A 333 27.47 27.93 14.48
CA LEU A 333 28.52 28.93 14.72
C LEU A 333 29.18 28.63 16.06
N GLN A 334 30.45 28.24 16.05
CA GLN A 334 31.24 28.02 17.26
C GLN A 334 32.27 29.14 17.41
N VAL A 335 32.20 29.87 18.52
CA VAL A 335 33.14 30.95 18.87
C VAL A 335 33.96 30.51 20.07
N VAL A 336 35.26 30.43 19.86
CA VAL A 336 36.19 29.91 20.85
C VAL A 336 37.19 30.99 21.25
N GLY A 337 37.30 31.28 22.55
CA GLY A 337 38.21 32.31 23.05
C GLY A 337 39.67 31.89 23.12
N ARG A 338 39.98 30.58 23.21
CA ARG A 338 41.33 30.03 23.11
C ARG A 338 41.31 28.55 22.69
N PRO A 339 42.36 28.04 22.02
CA PRO A 339 42.52 26.59 21.80
C PRO A 339 42.53 25.84 23.15
N SER A 340 41.73 24.77 23.26
CA SER A 340 41.62 23.94 24.47
C SER A 340 41.30 22.48 24.09
N TRP A 341 41.48 21.54 25.03
CA TRP A 341 41.10 20.15 24.79
C TRP A 341 39.59 20.02 24.55
N ASP A 342 38.77 20.69 25.37
CA ASP A 342 37.32 20.66 25.23
C ASP A 342 36.83 21.15 23.87
N GLU A 343 37.44 22.22 23.36
CA GLU A 343 37.18 22.69 22.00
C GLU A 343 37.55 21.62 20.97
N ARG A 344 38.75 21.04 21.05
CA ARG A 344 39.23 20.05 20.07
C ARG A 344 38.28 18.86 19.96
N PHE A 345 37.79 18.37 21.10
CA PHE A 345 36.86 17.25 21.13
C PHE A 345 35.49 17.64 20.59
N LEU A 346 34.93 18.79 20.98
CA LEU A 346 33.61 19.22 20.53
C LEU A 346 33.62 19.56 19.04
N ARG A 347 34.60 20.33 18.58
CA ARG A 347 34.80 20.63 17.16
C ARG A 347 35.04 19.35 16.35
N GLY A 348 35.80 18.40 16.90
CA GLY A 348 36.03 17.10 16.28
C GLY A 348 34.74 16.31 16.08
N LEU A 349 33.87 16.30 17.09
CA LEU A 349 32.55 15.67 17.01
C LEU A 349 31.66 16.35 15.97
N LEU A 350 31.54 17.68 16.04
CA LEU A 350 30.73 18.48 15.12
C LEU A 350 31.19 18.35 13.66
N LYS A 351 32.50 18.38 13.42
CA LYS A 351 33.07 18.26 12.07
C LYS A 351 32.93 16.85 11.48
N LYS A 352 32.82 15.83 12.34
CA LYS A 352 32.66 14.44 11.90
C LYS A 352 31.22 14.13 11.48
N ASP A 353 30.25 14.89 11.97
CA ASP A 353 28.84 14.70 11.61
C ASP A 353 28.55 15.28 10.22
N PRO A 354 28.14 14.46 9.22
CA PRO A 354 27.82 14.95 7.88
C PRO A 354 26.58 15.87 7.84
N ASN A 355 25.75 15.85 8.89
CA ASN A 355 24.55 16.68 9.00
C ASN A 355 24.84 18.04 9.64
N VAL A 356 26.10 18.38 9.92
CA VAL A 356 26.50 19.65 10.55
C VAL A 356 27.38 20.47 9.59
N ASP A 357 26.96 21.70 9.34
CA ASP A 357 27.78 22.73 8.70
C ASP A 357 28.40 23.63 9.79
N LEU A 358 29.65 23.33 10.14
CA LEU A 358 30.35 23.99 11.25
C LEU A 358 31.19 25.17 10.75
N ILE A 359 30.85 26.37 11.22
CA ILE A 359 31.69 27.56 11.14
C ILE A 359 32.30 27.79 12.52
N SER A 360 33.59 27.46 12.67
CA SER A 360 34.30 27.54 13.94
C SER A 360 35.42 28.58 13.87
N PHE A 361 35.34 29.60 14.73
CA PHE A 361 36.34 30.67 14.83
C PHE A 361 37.22 30.50 16.06
N PHE A 362 38.53 30.44 15.81
CA PHE A 362 39.57 30.58 16.83
C PHE A 362 40.04 32.01 16.83
N ILE A 363 39.69 32.76 17.88
CA ILE A 363 40.04 34.17 17.88
C ILE A 363 41.42 34.33 18.52
N LEU A 364 42.44 34.13 17.69
CA LEU A 364 43.86 34.23 18.08
C LEU A 364 44.37 35.68 18.13
N ARG A 365 43.55 36.65 17.69
CA ARG A 365 43.90 38.08 17.69
C ARG A 365 42.75 38.97 18.12
N THR A 366 43.08 39.97 18.92
CA THR A 366 42.20 41.11 19.20
C THR A 366 42.49 42.25 18.22
N PRO A 367 41.53 43.14 17.92
CA PRO A 367 41.78 44.35 17.13
C PRO A 367 42.86 45.27 17.73
N GLN A 368 43.26 45.04 18.98
CA GLN A 368 44.26 45.81 19.73
C GLN A 368 45.68 45.21 19.63
N ASP A 369 45.83 44.01 19.05
CA ASP A 369 47.15 43.38 18.87
C ASP A 369 47.93 44.13 17.79
N SER A 370 48.85 45.01 18.20
CA SER A 370 49.70 45.75 17.27
C SER A 370 50.71 44.80 16.62
N THR A 371 50.64 44.63 15.31
CA THR A 371 51.71 43.96 14.56
C THR A 371 52.33 44.89 13.54
N THR A 372 53.66 44.96 13.56
CA THR A 372 54.51 45.74 12.63
C THR A 372 54.51 45.18 11.20
N VAL A 373 53.55 44.30 10.85
CA VAL A 373 53.49 43.57 9.57
C VAL A 373 52.25 44.02 8.79
N PRO A 374 52.37 44.31 7.48
CA PRO A 374 51.25 44.71 6.63
C PRO A 374 50.12 43.67 6.60
N GLN A 375 48.87 44.14 6.54
CA GLN A 375 47.66 43.31 6.61
C GLN A 375 47.57 42.22 5.52
N ASN A 376 48.24 42.41 4.39
CA ASN A 376 48.31 41.45 3.27
C ASN A 376 49.27 40.27 3.51
N ASP A 377 50.20 40.37 4.47
CA ASP A 377 51.18 39.31 4.80
C ASP A 377 50.75 38.52 6.06
N LEU A 378 49.58 38.84 6.62
CA LEU A 378 49.00 38.14 7.77
C LEU A 378 48.10 37.00 7.29
N SER A 379 48.41 35.76 7.67
CA SER A 379 47.63 34.55 7.32
C SER A 379 46.32 34.39 8.10
N LEU A 380 45.84 35.42 8.80
CA LEU A 380 44.68 35.38 9.69
C LEU A 380 43.69 36.50 9.35
N ILE A 381 42.44 36.13 9.06
CA ILE A 381 41.32 37.05 8.80
C ILE A 381 40.81 37.59 10.17
N PRO A 382 40.55 38.90 10.32
CA PRO A 382 39.96 39.44 11.53
C PRO A 382 38.58 38.82 11.80
N PHE A 383 38.23 38.65 13.08
CA PHE A 383 36.94 38.07 13.46
C PHE A 383 35.77 38.95 12.97
N PRO A 384 34.93 38.47 12.02
CA PRO A 384 33.92 39.30 11.37
C PRO A 384 32.65 39.41 12.22
N THR A 385 32.76 40.14 13.33
CA THR A 385 31.68 40.26 14.34
C THR A 385 30.42 40.90 13.78
N HIS A 386 30.54 41.89 12.88
CA HIS A 386 29.38 42.58 12.33
C HIS A 386 28.56 41.65 11.42
N GLU A 387 29.23 40.99 10.48
CA GLU A 387 28.62 40.08 9.52
C GLU A 387 27.94 38.92 10.24
N LEU A 388 28.66 38.26 11.17
CA LEU A 388 28.15 37.08 11.88
C LEU A 388 26.97 37.39 12.80
N PHE A 389 27.04 38.48 13.58
CA PHE A 389 26.04 38.76 14.63
C PHE A 389 24.99 39.79 14.23
N THR A 390 25.01 40.28 13.00
CA THR A 390 23.98 41.18 12.46
C THR A 390 23.32 40.61 11.21
N GLN A 391 24.09 40.17 10.22
CA GLN A 391 23.57 39.75 8.91
C GLN A 391 23.28 38.25 8.88
N GLU A 392 24.25 37.44 9.29
CA GLU A 392 24.21 35.99 9.15
C GLU A 392 23.60 35.27 10.36
N LEU A 393 23.37 35.96 11.48
CA LEU A 393 22.94 35.33 12.74
C LEU A 393 21.69 34.44 12.60
N LYS A 394 20.71 34.89 11.81
CA LYS A 394 19.45 34.16 11.53
C LYS A 394 19.63 32.92 10.65
N THR A 395 20.80 32.78 10.04
CA THR A 395 21.11 31.66 9.15
C THR A 395 21.70 30.49 9.92
N PHE A 396 22.18 30.72 11.14
CA PHE A 396 22.64 29.69 12.06
C PHE A 396 21.47 29.11 12.86
N ASP A 397 21.57 27.83 13.18
CA ASP A 397 20.61 27.12 14.01
C ASP A 397 21.08 27.04 15.47
N LEU A 398 22.41 27.02 15.66
CA LEU A 398 23.06 26.92 16.95
C LEU A 398 24.28 27.86 17.00
N VAL A 399 24.36 28.66 18.06
CA VAL A 399 25.52 29.47 18.41
C VAL A 399 26.16 28.93 19.69
N ILE A 400 27.45 28.62 19.65
CA ILE A 400 28.22 28.08 20.79
C ILE A 400 29.28 29.10 21.17
N PHE A 401 29.22 29.58 22.42
CA PHE A 401 30.32 30.32 23.05
C PHE A 401 31.08 29.38 23.96
N GLN A 402 32.36 29.17 23.67
CA GLN A 402 33.19 28.23 24.41
C GLN A 402 34.44 28.92 24.95
N ASN A 403 34.52 29.04 26.28
CA ASN A 403 35.62 29.69 26.98
C ASN A 403 35.98 31.04 26.34
N PHE A 404 34.97 31.89 26.11
CA PHE A 404 35.03 33.06 25.23
C PHE A 404 34.60 34.34 25.96
N ASP A 405 35.44 35.37 25.93
CA ASP A 405 35.20 36.70 26.49
C ASP A 405 34.92 37.70 25.36
N TYR A 406 33.79 38.39 25.43
CA TYR A 406 33.27 39.21 24.33
C TYR A 406 33.92 40.60 24.23
N LEU A 407 34.49 41.10 25.33
CA LEU A 407 34.92 42.50 25.42
C LEU A 407 36.09 42.86 24.47
N PRO A 408 37.15 42.04 24.34
CA PRO A 408 38.28 42.34 23.46
C PRO A 408 37.90 42.47 21.98
N TYR A 409 36.72 42.00 21.59
CA TYR A 409 36.25 41.95 20.21
C TYR A 409 35.15 42.98 19.90
N ASN A 410 34.94 43.95 20.81
CA ASN A 410 33.90 44.98 20.69
C ASN A 410 32.50 44.40 20.44
N MET A 411 32.21 43.24 21.04
CA MET A 411 30.96 42.53 20.82
C MET A 411 29.80 42.99 21.71
N ALA A 412 30.05 43.92 22.65
CA ALA A 412 29.04 44.42 23.59
C ALA A 412 27.75 44.88 22.88
N GLN A 413 27.90 45.55 21.74
CA GLN A 413 26.79 46.04 20.91
C GLN A 413 25.96 44.93 20.23
N TYR A 414 26.54 43.74 20.04
CA TYR A 414 25.90 42.63 19.35
C TYR A 414 25.21 41.63 20.30
N LEU A 415 25.49 41.69 21.61
CA LEU A 415 24.88 40.75 22.58
C LEU A 415 23.35 40.81 22.58
N GLY A 416 22.77 42.00 22.34
CA GLY A 416 21.32 42.16 22.19
C GLY A 416 20.74 41.46 20.95
N ASN A 417 21.52 41.33 19.87
CA ASN A 417 21.10 40.56 18.70
C ASN A 417 21.04 39.06 19.01
N ILE A 418 22.01 38.55 19.79
CA ILE A 418 22.06 37.15 20.21
C ILE A 418 20.85 36.83 21.10
N ARG A 419 20.52 37.71 22.06
CA ARG A 419 19.31 37.56 22.87
C ARG A 419 18.05 37.47 22.01
N ARG A 420 17.85 38.40 21.08
CA ARG A 420 16.69 38.37 20.16
C ARG A 420 16.66 37.11 19.30
N TYR A 421 17.82 36.70 18.78
CA TYR A 421 17.95 35.46 18.00
C TYR A 421 17.48 34.24 18.79
N VAL A 422 17.86 34.13 20.07
CA VAL A 422 17.39 33.03 20.94
C VAL A 422 15.89 33.17 21.21
N GLU A 423 15.41 34.34 21.62
CA GLU A 423 13.98 34.57 21.86
C GLU A 423 13.11 34.23 20.62
N ASP A 424 13.64 34.45 19.42
CA ASP A 424 12.98 34.15 18.14
C ASP A 424 12.99 32.67 17.74
N GLY A 425 13.75 31.80 18.41
CA GLY A 425 13.80 30.37 18.12
C GLY A 425 15.21 29.78 17.93
N GLY A 426 16.25 30.61 17.94
CA GLY A 426 17.63 30.19 17.83
C GLY A 426 18.11 29.41 19.05
N ALA A 427 19.10 28.54 18.85
CA ALA A 427 19.71 27.81 19.94
C ALA A 427 21.05 28.42 20.37
N PHE A 428 21.33 28.40 21.69
CA PHE A 428 22.57 28.94 22.25
C PHE A 428 23.20 27.98 23.27
N VAL A 429 24.52 27.85 23.23
CA VAL A 429 25.29 27.09 24.22
C VAL A 429 26.39 27.97 24.77
N MET A 430 26.55 27.98 26.08
CA MET A 430 27.74 28.52 26.73
C MET A 430 28.48 27.39 27.46
N VAL A 431 29.75 27.21 27.10
CA VAL A 431 30.67 26.27 27.74
C VAL A 431 31.68 27.05 28.57
N GLY A 432 31.94 26.52 29.77
CA GLY A 432 32.77 27.11 30.81
C GLY A 432 34.24 27.28 30.48
N GLY A 433 35.00 27.59 31.53
CA GLY A 433 36.42 27.88 31.52
C GLY A 433 36.75 29.28 32.06
N GLU A 434 38.05 29.60 32.08
CA GLU A 434 38.64 30.83 32.61
C GLU A 434 38.16 32.14 31.94
N ARG A 435 37.51 32.08 30.78
CA ARG A 435 37.00 33.25 30.03
C ARG A 435 35.50 33.17 29.77
N ALA A 436 34.77 32.31 30.48
CA ALA A 436 33.32 32.17 30.34
C ALA A 436 32.59 32.71 31.58
N PHE A 437 31.26 32.84 31.48
CA PHE A 437 30.40 33.24 32.60
C PHE A 437 30.88 34.53 33.30
N SER A 438 31.09 34.49 34.62
CA SER A 438 31.54 35.64 35.41
C SER A 438 32.94 36.13 35.00
N GLU A 439 33.88 35.22 34.77
CA GLU A 439 35.25 35.56 34.30
C GLU A 439 35.26 36.07 32.86
N GLY A 440 34.31 35.62 32.04
CA GLY A 440 34.02 36.16 30.70
C GLY A 440 33.26 37.48 30.69
N ARG A 441 33.02 38.07 31.87
CA ARG A 441 32.36 39.37 32.06
C ARG A 441 30.89 39.43 31.61
N TYR A 442 30.20 38.28 31.53
CA TYR A 442 28.81 38.25 31.05
C TYR A 442 27.78 38.70 32.08
N GLN A 443 28.17 38.94 33.33
CA GLN A 443 27.26 39.46 34.36
C GLN A 443 26.70 40.83 33.94
N GLY A 444 25.39 41.01 34.07
CA GLY A 444 24.67 42.23 33.71
C GLY A 444 24.51 42.43 32.20
N THR A 445 24.88 41.45 31.37
CA THR A 445 24.77 41.54 29.91
C THR A 445 23.49 40.85 29.40
N TYR A 446 23.11 41.15 28.15
CA TYR A 446 22.01 40.45 27.46
C TYR A 446 22.20 38.93 27.34
N ILE A 447 23.42 38.42 27.50
CA ILE A 447 23.67 36.98 27.53
C ILE A 447 23.26 36.38 28.88
N GLU A 448 23.50 37.07 30.00
CA GLU A 448 23.00 36.59 31.30
C GLU A 448 21.48 36.45 31.30
N ASP A 449 20.74 37.34 30.61
CA ASP A 449 19.28 37.26 30.49
C ASP A 449 18.79 35.92 29.93
N ILE A 450 19.51 35.34 28.96
CA ILE A 450 19.14 34.09 28.29
C ILE A 450 19.78 32.85 28.92
N LEU A 451 20.81 32.99 29.76
CA LEU A 451 21.42 31.86 30.44
C LEU A 451 20.49 31.26 31.51
N PRO A 452 20.53 29.94 31.75
CA PRO A 452 19.74 29.25 32.79
C PRO A 452 20.12 29.62 34.23
N VAL A 453 21.17 30.41 34.40
CA VAL A 453 21.82 30.73 35.69
C VAL A 453 22.01 32.23 35.83
N ARG A 454 22.11 32.70 37.08
CA ARG A 454 22.56 34.05 37.44
C ARG A 454 24.04 34.00 37.80
N LEU A 455 24.81 34.99 37.36
CA LEU A 455 26.26 35.00 37.49
C LEU A 455 26.73 35.71 38.77
N LEU A 456 27.87 35.27 39.29
CA LEU A 456 28.51 35.91 40.44
C LEU A 456 29.19 37.22 40.00
N PRO A 457 29.32 38.21 40.90
CA PRO A 457 30.19 39.35 40.68
C PRO A 457 31.64 38.92 40.42
N GLN A 458 32.33 39.66 39.54
CA GLN A 458 33.74 39.42 39.22
C GLN A 458 34.63 39.55 40.47
N GLY A 459 35.73 38.79 40.50
CA GLY A 459 36.77 38.90 41.53
C GLY A 459 36.54 38.10 42.82
N LEU A 460 35.51 37.25 42.88
CA LEU A 460 35.13 36.48 44.08
C LEU A 460 35.58 35.01 44.08
N GLY A 461 36.59 34.62 43.29
CA GLY A 461 36.97 33.21 43.15
C GLY A 461 35.84 32.41 42.50
N THR A 462 35.49 32.77 41.26
CA THR A 462 34.30 32.24 40.57
C THR A 462 34.55 30.92 39.84
N ILE A 463 35.69 30.28 40.10
CA ILE A 463 36.06 28.97 39.57
C ILE A 463 36.57 28.11 40.74
N ASP A 464 36.07 26.88 40.83
CA ASP A 464 36.62 25.84 41.69
C ASP A 464 37.32 24.79 40.82
N GLU A 465 38.62 24.61 41.00
CA GLU A 465 39.45 23.71 40.18
C GLU A 465 39.45 22.25 40.68
N SER A 466 38.78 21.96 41.79
CA SER A 466 38.81 20.65 42.42
C SER A 466 38.18 19.59 41.51
N PRO A 467 38.73 18.36 41.46
CA PRO A 467 38.11 17.27 40.71
C PRO A 467 36.79 16.85 41.36
N PHE A 468 35.79 16.55 40.55
CA PHE A 468 34.50 16.05 41.03
C PHE A 468 33.84 15.11 40.01
N ALA A 469 33.11 14.10 40.50
CA ALA A 469 32.23 13.30 39.66
C ALA A 469 30.81 13.90 39.68
N PRO A 470 30.30 14.42 38.54
CA PRO A 470 28.95 14.98 38.49
C PRO A 470 27.86 13.93 38.76
N ARG A 471 26.72 14.37 39.30
CA ARG A 471 25.55 13.53 39.54
C ARG A 471 24.39 13.94 38.63
N LEU A 472 23.71 12.96 38.04
CA LEU A 472 22.42 13.21 37.38
C LEU A 472 21.35 13.59 38.40
N THR A 473 20.70 14.71 38.14
CA THR A 473 19.46 15.11 38.83
C THR A 473 18.29 14.22 38.37
N PRO A 474 17.16 14.21 39.10
CA PRO A 474 15.93 13.56 38.64
C PRO A 474 15.47 14.03 37.25
N GLU A 475 15.57 15.33 36.99
CA GLU A 475 15.25 15.97 35.70
C GLU A 475 16.21 15.49 34.61
N GLY A 476 17.51 15.47 34.91
CA GLY A 476 18.55 14.97 33.99
C GLY A 476 18.38 13.50 33.60
N ARG A 477 17.77 12.65 34.43
CA ARG A 477 17.51 11.26 34.04
C ARG A 477 16.48 11.13 32.92
N ARG A 478 15.54 12.08 32.81
CA ARG A 478 14.46 12.05 31.80
C ARG A 478 14.74 12.96 30.62
N HIS A 479 15.53 14.02 30.81
CA HIS A 479 15.79 15.02 29.80
C HIS A 479 16.49 14.43 28.55
N PRO A 480 16.06 14.77 27.31
CA PRO A 480 16.62 14.20 26.08
C PRO A 480 18.13 14.30 25.91
N VAL A 481 18.72 15.37 26.44
CA VAL A 481 20.16 15.64 26.41
C VAL A 481 20.97 14.54 27.08
N THR A 482 20.44 13.96 28.15
CA THR A 482 21.16 13.05 29.06
C THR A 482 20.55 11.65 29.08
N ALA A 483 19.28 11.48 28.72
CA ALA A 483 18.57 10.20 28.72
C ALA A 483 19.26 9.13 27.84
N GLY A 484 19.63 9.49 26.60
CA GLY A 484 20.34 8.57 25.70
C GLY A 484 21.76 8.22 26.17
N ALA A 485 22.35 9.06 27.02
CA ALA A 485 23.68 8.85 27.57
C ALA A 485 23.66 8.05 28.89
N GLN A 486 22.48 7.89 29.52
CA GLN A 486 22.33 7.31 30.86
C GLN A 486 22.82 5.86 30.98
N ALA A 487 22.58 5.04 29.95
CA ALA A 487 22.97 3.62 29.97
C ALA A 487 24.49 3.39 30.06
N ALA A 488 25.31 4.41 29.78
CA ALA A 488 26.77 4.36 29.93
C ALA A 488 27.30 4.98 31.23
N LEU A 489 26.41 5.31 32.17
CA LEU A 489 26.75 5.97 33.44
C LEU A 489 27.12 5.00 34.57
N GLY A 490 27.70 3.84 34.28
CA GLY A 490 28.22 2.90 35.29
C GLY A 490 29.22 3.52 36.28
N GLY A 491 29.71 4.73 35.97
CA GLY A 491 30.31 5.72 36.87
C GLY A 491 30.71 6.93 36.02
N MET A 492 30.35 8.16 36.42
CA MET A 492 30.77 9.34 35.66
C MET A 492 32.27 9.59 35.85
N PRO A 493 33.05 9.77 34.77
CA PRO A 493 34.42 10.24 34.89
C PRO A 493 34.48 11.56 35.65
N GLU A 494 35.55 11.73 36.44
CA GLU A 494 35.81 12.98 37.11
C GLU A 494 36.00 14.11 36.10
N LEU A 495 35.43 15.25 36.44
CA LEU A 495 35.60 16.53 35.78
C LEU A 495 36.55 17.39 36.61
N HIS A 496 37.22 18.33 35.96
CA HIS A 496 38.13 19.27 36.58
C HIS A 496 37.65 20.69 36.29
N GLY A 497 37.54 21.52 37.31
CA GLY A 497 37.13 22.91 37.11
C GLY A 497 35.62 23.06 36.94
N ILE A 498 35.03 23.97 37.70
CA ILE A 498 33.65 24.42 37.53
C ILE A 498 33.55 25.93 37.74
N ASN A 499 32.89 26.62 36.81
CA ASN A 499 32.49 28.02 36.99
C ASN A 499 31.32 28.08 37.97
N LEU A 500 31.52 28.81 39.06
CA LEU A 500 30.52 29.06 40.08
C LEU A 500 29.53 30.14 39.63
N VAL A 501 28.26 29.88 39.91
CA VAL A 501 27.14 30.76 39.60
C VAL A 501 26.47 31.21 40.89
N ALA A 502 25.69 32.29 40.84
CA ALA A 502 24.99 32.84 41.99
C ALA A 502 23.71 32.05 42.32
N ALA A 503 22.96 31.65 41.30
CA ALA A 503 21.72 30.87 41.43
C ALA A 503 21.31 30.25 40.09
N VAL A 504 20.46 29.22 40.13
CA VAL A 504 19.71 28.73 38.95
C VAL A 504 18.41 29.53 38.82
N LYS A 505 18.00 29.87 37.60
CA LYS A 505 16.73 30.58 37.36
C LYS A 505 15.53 29.64 37.57
N PRO A 506 14.35 30.14 38.00
CA PRO A 506 13.22 29.29 38.42
C PRO A 506 12.72 28.28 37.38
N GLU A 507 12.79 28.61 36.09
CA GLU A 507 12.30 27.76 34.99
C GLU A 507 13.41 26.94 34.31
N ALA A 508 14.65 27.07 34.77
CA ALA A 508 15.77 26.31 34.23
C ALA A 508 15.86 24.92 34.86
N GLN A 509 16.17 23.93 34.03
CA GLN A 509 16.34 22.54 34.44
C GLN A 509 17.82 22.26 34.65
N VAL A 510 18.19 21.82 35.85
CA VAL A 510 19.55 21.33 36.13
C VAL A 510 19.60 19.87 35.72
N LEU A 511 20.48 19.51 34.78
CA LEU A 511 20.62 18.14 34.28
C LEU A 511 21.70 17.37 35.04
N LEU A 512 22.80 18.06 35.36
CA LEU A 512 23.93 17.55 36.11
C LEU A 512 24.26 18.54 37.22
N GLU A 513 24.56 18.02 38.40
CA GLU A 513 24.90 18.82 39.58
C GLU A 513 26.18 18.31 40.24
N HIS A 514 26.85 19.22 40.94
CA HIS A 514 28.01 18.91 41.74
C HIS A 514 27.56 18.25 43.07
N PRO A 515 28.16 17.12 43.50
CA PRO A 515 27.67 16.38 44.66
C PRO A 515 27.81 17.11 46.01
N PHE A 516 28.85 17.94 46.17
CA PHE A 516 29.20 18.57 47.46
C PHE A 516 29.08 20.10 47.49
N LEU A 517 29.54 20.79 46.45
CA LEU A 517 29.52 22.24 46.34
C LEU A 517 28.09 22.77 46.21
N LYS A 518 27.76 23.83 46.94
CA LYS A 518 26.43 24.44 46.97
C LYS A 518 26.42 25.88 46.46
N THR A 519 25.34 26.21 45.76
CA THR A 519 24.99 27.55 45.29
C THR A 519 23.56 27.85 45.70
N ALA A 520 23.34 28.98 46.40
CA ALA A 520 22.01 29.40 46.87
C ALA A 520 21.22 28.30 47.60
N GLY A 521 21.91 27.47 48.41
CA GLY A 521 21.30 26.40 49.20
C GLY A 521 21.03 25.07 48.45
N ARG A 522 21.24 25.02 47.13
CA ARG A 522 21.17 23.81 46.30
C ARG A 522 22.56 23.37 45.86
N ASN A 523 22.70 22.14 45.38
CA ASN A 523 23.95 21.70 44.75
C ASN A 523 24.26 22.56 43.53
N ALA A 524 25.54 22.87 43.32
CA ALA A 524 25.96 23.72 42.21
C ALA A 524 25.66 23.03 40.87
N PRO A 525 25.08 23.76 39.89
CA PRO A 525 24.73 23.16 38.62
C PRO A 525 25.99 22.98 37.76
N VAL A 526 26.13 21.83 37.11
CA VAL A 526 27.22 21.50 36.18
C VAL A 526 26.75 21.63 34.73
N VAL A 527 25.52 21.19 34.45
CA VAL A 527 24.83 21.41 33.18
C VAL A 527 23.42 21.84 33.49
N ALA A 528 22.98 22.95 32.90
CA ALA A 528 21.61 23.42 33.00
C ALA A 528 21.05 23.75 31.61
N ALA A 529 19.78 23.44 31.40
CA ALA A 529 19.04 23.68 30.16
C ALA A 529 17.85 24.59 30.44
N TRP A 530 17.49 25.45 29.49
CA TRP A 530 16.34 26.34 29.62
C TRP A 530 15.75 26.68 28.25
N GLU A 531 14.44 26.91 28.21
CA GLU A 531 13.74 27.44 27.03
C GLU A 531 13.46 28.92 27.25
N VAL A 532 13.88 29.77 26.31
CA VAL A 532 13.72 31.23 26.40
C VAL A 532 13.01 31.73 25.15
N GLY A 533 11.81 32.27 25.31
CA GLY A 533 10.94 32.58 24.17
C GLY A 533 10.65 31.31 23.37
N ARG A 534 11.06 31.28 22.10
CA ARG A 534 11.00 30.08 21.25
C ARG A 534 12.33 29.30 21.19
N GLY A 535 13.42 29.85 21.70
CA GLY A 535 14.75 29.25 21.64
C GLY A 535 15.05 28.29 22.79
N ARG A 536 16.22 27.65 22.70
CA ARG A 536 16.73 26.70 23.68
C ARG A 536 18.18 27.03 24.03
N VAL A 537 18.49 26.97 25.32
CA VAL A 537 19.80 27.34 25.85
C VAL A 537 20.35 26.23 26.74
N ILE A 538 21.62 25.88 26.57
CA ILE A 538 22.36 25.03 27.51
C ILE A 538 23.56 25.80 28.04
N ALA A 539 23.73 25.80 29.36
CA ALA A 539 24.97 26.18 30.02
C ALA A 539 25.69 24.92 30.51
N VAL A 540 26.96 24.80 30.15
CA VAL A 540 27.89 23.79 30.65
C VAL A 540 28.95 24.51 31.46
N MET A 541 28.96 24.33 32.77
CA MET A 541 29.71 25.15 33.73
C MET A 541 31.16 24.68 33.88
N THR A 542 31.65 23.86 32.96
CA THR A 542 33.00 23.31 32.96
C THR A 542 33.55 23.26 31.54
N ASP A 543 34.86 23.27 31.38
CA ASP A 543 35.59 22.99 30.14
C ASP A 543 36.32 21.64 30.20
N SER A 544 35.81 20.70 31.01
CA SER A 544 36.40 19.36 31.16
C SER A 544 35.49 18.24 30.64
N THR A 545 34.45 18.54 29.86
CA THR A 545 33.52 17.50 29.36
C THR A 545 34.22 16.47 28.47
N TRP A 546 35.33 16.84 27.83
CA TRP A 546 36.17 15.93 27.04
C TRP A 546 36.69 14.71 27.81
N PHE A 547 36.78 14.75 29.15
CA PHE A 547 37.12 13.58 29.97
C PHE A 547 36.09 12.45 29.79
N TRP A 548 34.84 12.77 29.46
CA TRP A 548 33.80 11.79 29.16
C TRP A 548 34.01 11.00 27.86
N SER A 549 34.99 11.39 27.03
CA SER A 549 35.33 10.68 25.80
C SER A 549 36.23 9.46 26.04
N PHE A 550 36.85 9.37 27.22
CA PHE A 550 37.71 8.25 27.60
C PHE A 550 36.92 7.18 28.33
N PRO A 551 37.19 5.88 28.08
CA PRO A 551 36.70 4.82 28.94
C PRO A 551 37.25 5.02 30.34
N ALA A 552 36.39 5.08 31.36
CA ALA A 552 36.83 5.05 32.74
C ALA A 552 37.55 3.71 32.99
N ALA A 553 38.85 3.75 33.25
CA ALA A 553 39.67 2.57 33.48
C ALA A 553 39.08 1.76 34.64
N GLY A 554 38.71 0.50 34.38
CA GLY A 554 38.17 -0.42 35.40
C GLY A 554 36.66 -0.34 35.67
N LEU A 555 35.91 0.59 35.07
CA LEU A 555 34.46 0.78 35.32
C LEU A 555 33.55 0.38 34.14
N GLY A 556 34.13 -0.21 33.08
CA GLY A 556 33.34 -0.65 31.90
C GLY A 556 32.73 0.50 31.09
N GLY A 557 33.27 1.72 31.21
CA GLY A 557 32.74 2.90 30.54
C GLY A 557 32.82 2.82 29.01
N ASP A 558 31.73 3.19 28.35
CA ASP A 558 31.59 3.24 26.89
C ASP A 558 32.00 4.63 26.37
N ARG A 559 32.93 4.71 25.39
CA ARG A 559 33.39 5.98 24.75
C ARG A 559 32.26 6.85 24.21
N ARG A 560 31.05 6.29 24.11
CA ARG A 560 29.87 6.90 23.53
C ARG A 560 29.12 7.85 24.49
N PHE A 561 29.52 8.05 25.76
CA PHE A 561 28.83 9.02 26.62
C PHE A 561 28.96 10.44 26.09
N TYR A 562 30.19 10.92 25.85
CA TYR A 562 30.45 12.25 25.31
C TYR A 562 29.68 12.50 24.01
N ASP A 563 29.79 11.56 23.07
CA ASP A 563 29.12 11.64 21.76
C ASP A 563 27.60 11.70 21.93
N ARG A 564 27.00 10.83 22.78
CA ARG A 564 25.55 10.82 23.02
C ARG A 564 25.06 12.07 23.75
N PHE A 565 25.84 12.58 24.71
CA PHE A 565 25.50 13.81 25.43
C PHE A 565 25.47 15.01 24.47
N TRP A 566 26.54 15.24 23.70
CA TRP A 566 26.60 16.38 22.79
C TRP A 566 25.66 16.24 21.59
N THR A 567 25.48 15.02 21.07
CA THR A 567 24.47 14.75 20.03
C THR A 567 23.06 14.99 20.57
N GLY A 568 22.74 14.50 21.78
CA GLY A 568 21.46 14.76 22.45
C GLY A 568 21.25 16.24 22.74
N ALA A 569 22.29 16.95 23.19
CA ALA A 569 22.31 18.39 23.38
C ALA A 569 21.95 19.13 22.10
N MET A 570 22.63 18.83 20.99
CA MET A 570 22.35 19.44 19.70
C MET A 570 20.93 19.17 19.23
N ARG A 571 20.49 17.91 19.22
CA ARG A 571 19.13 17.53 18.79
C ARG A 571 18.06 18.23 19.62
N TRP A 572 18.27 18.34 20.93
CA TRP A 572 17.37 19.09 21.80
C TRP A 572 17.40 20.59 21.46
N LEU A 573 18.57 21.19 21.37
CA LEU A 573 18.75 22.61 21.05
C LEU A 573 18.04 23.02 19.75
N ILE A 574 18.13 22.20 18.70
CA ILE A 574 17.52 22.48 17.40
C ILE A 574 16.03 22.08 17.29
N ARG A 575 15.39 21.69 18.40
CA ARG A 575 14.00 21.19 18.44
C ARG A 575 13.74 20.08 17.43
N ASP A 576 14.58 19.05 17.44
CA ASP A 576 14.33 17.83 16.67
C ASP A 576 12.90 17.31 16.97
N PRO A 577 12.07 17.07 15.93
CA PRO A 577 10.70 16.56 16.09
C PRO A 577 10.59 15.28 16.94
N ASP A 578 11.65 14.47 17.05
CA ASP A 578 11.64 13.27 17.90
C ASP A 578 11.77 13.60 19.40
N LEU A 579 12.17 14.82 19.74
CA LEU A 579 12.47 15.27 21.11
C LEU A 579 11.51 16.37 21.60
N THR A 580 10.42 16.62 20.88
CA THR A 580 9.33 17.47 21.34
C THR A 580 8.54 16.82 22.47
N ASN A 581 7.74 17.63 23.16
CA ASN A 581 6.92 17.15 24.27
C ASN A 581 5.60 16.55 23.79
N VAL A 582 5.21 16.84 22.55
CA VAL A 582 4.04 16.25 21.88
C VAL A 582 4.54 15.54 20.63
N HIS A 583 4.07 14.30 20.42
CA HIS A 583 4.32 13.47 19.23
C HIS A 583 3.00 12.96 18.63
N LEU A 584 2.67 13.37 17.41
CA LEU A 584 1.50 12.98 16.65
C LEU A 584 1.86 11.85 15.70
N ARG A 585 1.29 10.67 15.96
CA ARG A 585 1.59 9.42 15.26
C ARG A 585 0.30 8.83 14.69
N PRO A 586 -0.03 9.10 13.42
CA PRO A 586 -1.04 8.34 12.71
C PRO A 586 -0.59 6.87 12.63
N LEU A 587 -1.51 5.91 12.78
CA LEU A 587 -1.17 4.49 12.72
C LEU A 587 -0.71 4.05 11.32
N LYS A 588 -1.19 4.75 10.28
CA LYS A 588 -0.82 4.59 8.87
C LYS A 588 -0.58 5.96 8.24
N ASP A 589 0.29 6.03 7.24
CA ASP A 589 0.48 7.28 6.47
C ASP A 589 -0.62 7.48 5.42
N ALA A 590 -1.29 6.40 5.00
CA ALA A 590 -2.41 6.43 4.07
C ALA A 590 -3.54 5.48 4.48
N PHE A 591 -4.78 5.95 4.36
CA PHE A 591 -6.01 5.24 4.69
C PHE A 591 -6.92 5.12 3.47
N GLU A 592 -7.77 4.10 3.46
CA GLU A 592 -8.81 3.94 2.45
C GLU A 592 -10.07 4.75 2.81
N PRO A 593 -10.86 5.24 1.85
CA PRO A 593 -12.11 5.94 2.14
C PRO A 593 -13.07 5.07 2.97
N GLY A 594 -13.56 5.63 4.08
CA GLY A 594 -14.43 4.94 5.03
C GLY A 594 -13.70 4.11 6.10
N GLU A 595 -12.37 4.00 6.02
CA GLU A 595 -11.56 3.43 7.11
C GLU A 595 -11.43 4.46 8.24
N PRO A 596 -11.64 4.08 9.52
CA PRO A 596 -11.40 4.98 10.64
C PRO A 596 -9.91 5.32 10.77
N ILE A 597 -9.62 6.59 10.99
CA ILE A 597 -8.24 7.10 11.05
C ILE A 597 -7.82 7.12 12.52
N ALA A 598 -7.11 6.08 12.94
CA ALA A 598 -6.53 5.98 14.27
C ALA A 598 -5.26 6.83 14.38
N VAL A 599 -5.24 7.75 15.35
CA VAL A 599 -4.11 8.66 15.64
C VAL A 599 -3.74 8.54 17.12
N GLU A 600 -2.45 8.30 17.37
CA GLU A 600 -1.87 8.35 18.71
C GLU A 600 -1.15 9.69 18.92
N VAL A 601 -1.43 10.34 20.05
CA VAL A 601 -0.71 11.54 20.49
C VAL A 601 0.02 11.21 21.79
N VAL A 602 1.34 11.18 21.74
CA VAL A 602 2.20 10.97 22.92
C VAL A 602 2.55 12.32 23.52
N VAL A 603 2.22 12.52 24.79
CA VAL A 603 2.42 13.78 25.52
C VAL A 603 3.36 13.56 26.70
N ARG A 604 4.37 14.42 26.77
CA ARG A 604 5.35 14.48 27.83
C ARG A 604 5.23 15.80 28.61
N ASP A 605 5.48 15.72 29.91
CA ASP A 605 5.54 16.89 30.79
C ASP A 605 6.80 17.74 30.50
N LYS A 606 6.98 18.85 31.22
CA LYS A 606 8.17 19.71 31.06
C LYS A 606 9.46 18.98 31.45
N GLU A 607 9.36 17.97 32.30
CA GLU A 607 10.44 17.11 32.77
C GLU A 607 10.62 15.85 31.90
N TYR A 608 9.99 15.79 30.72
CA TYR A 608 10.04 14.70 29.76
C TYR A 608 9.53 13.34 30.25
N GLY A 609 8.77 13.31 31.34
CA GLY A 609 7.99 12.16 31.80
C GLY A 609 6.61 12.08 31.12
N PRO A 610 5.88 10.96 31.25
CA PRO A 610 4.50 10.84 30.77
C PRO A 610 3.58 11.91 31.40
N ALA A 611 2.95 12.74 30.57
CA ALA A 611 2.04 13.78 31.06
C ALA A 611 0.65 13.18 31.37
N LYS A 612 0.52 12.55 32.53
CA LYS A 612 -0.73 11.91 32.96
C LYS A 612 -1.87 12.92 33.06
N GLY A 613 -3.00 12.62 32.42
CA GLY A 613 -4.19 13.47 32.47
C GLY A 613 -4.08 14.78 31.70
N ALA A 614 -3.02 15.00 30.91
CA ALA A 614 -2.92 16.19 30.07
C ALA A 614 -4.05 16.21 29.03
N LYS A 615 -4.69 17.36 28.89
CA LYS A 615 -5.72 17.59 27.88
C LYS A 615 -5.08 17.71 26.51
N VAL A 616 -5.58 16.94 25.56
CA VAL A 616 -5.12 16.92 24.18
C VAL A 616 -6.28 17.33 23.28
N VAL A 617 -6.08 18.38 22.51
CA VAL A 617 -7.01 18.83 21.47
C VAL A 617 -6.40 18.44 20.12
N LEU A 618 -7.10 17.60 19.38
CA LEU A 618 -6.73 17.18 18.03
C LEU A 618 -7.68 17.81 17.02
N GLU A 619 -7.15 18.64 16.15
CA GLU A 619 -7.89 19.25 15.04
C GLU A 619 -7.42 18.68 13.72
N ALA A 620 -8.38 18.44 12.81
CA ALA A 620 -8.09 18.04 11.45
C ALA A 620 -8.61 19.08 10.47
N TYR A 621 -7.81 19.39 9.46
CA TYR A 621 -8.10 20.37 8.41
C TYR A 621 -8.06 19.70 7.05
N GLY A 622 -9.09 19.95 6.23
CA GLY A 622 -9.17 19.45 4.86
C GLY A 622 -8.22 20.16 3.89
N PRO A 623 -8.18 19.73 2.62
CA PRO A 623 -7.34 20.33 1.57
C PRO A 623 -7.64 21.82 1.29
N ASP A 624 -8.88 22.23 1.56
CA ASP A 624 -9.39 23.59 1.46
C ASP A 624 -9.01 24.49 2.65
N GLY A 625 -8.40 23.90 3.69
CA GLY A 625 -8.04 24.58 4.93
C GLY A 625 -9.20 24.70 5.92
N HIS A 626 -10.37 24.13 5.65
CA HIS A 626 -11.49 24.12 6.59
C HIS A 626 -11.32 23.00 7.62
N ARG A 627 -11.74 23.26 8.87
CA ARG A 627 -11.66 22.27 9.94
C ARG A 627 -12.73 21.20 9.74
N VAL A 628 -12.32 19.94 9.60
CA VAL A 628 -13.20 18.78 9.37
C VAL A 628 -13.44 17.96 10.63
N ALA A 629 -12.53 18.01 11.60
CA ALA A 629 -12.70 17.35 12.90
C ALA A 629 -12.10 18.18 14.04
N HIS A 630 -12.66 18.00 15.22
CA HIS A 630 -12.19 18.60 16.47
C HIS A 630 -12.51 17.62 17.59
N GLU A 631 -11.49 16.90 18.06
CA GLU A 631 -11.61 15.93 19.14
C GLU A 631 -10.82 16.41 20.34
N THR A 632 -11.33 16.12 21.53
CA THR A 632 -10.64 16.40 22.80
C THR A 632 -10.53 15.11 23.59
N GLY A 633 -9.32 14.79 24.02
CA GLY A 633 -9.01 13.61 24.81
C GLY A 633 -8.08 13.96 25.97
N HIS A 634 -7.81 12.98 26.82
CA HIS A 634 -6.83 13.11 27.90
C HIS A 634 -5.79 12.01 27.76
N ALA A 635 -4.53 12.36 28.02
CA ALA A 635 -3.44 11.41 28.03
C ALA A 635 -3.58 10.42 29.20
N GLY A 636 -3.41 9.14 28.90
CA GLY A 636 -3.45 8.05 29.88
C GLY A 636 -2.28 8.06 30.87
N GLU A 637 -2.13 6.99 31.64
CA GLU A 637 -1.03 6.85 32.60
C GLU A 637 0.36 6.79 31.94
N ASP A 638 0.41 6.33 30.69
CA ASP A 638 1.58 6.26 29.83
C ASP A 638 1.83 7.55 29.04
N GLY A 639 0.98 8.58 29.23
CA GLY A 639 1.07 9.85 28.51
C GLY A 639 0.53 9.78 27.08
N VAL A 640 -0.20 8.73 26.71
CA VAL A 640 -0.73 8.54 25.36
C VAL A 640 -2.23 8.87 25.31
N ALA A 641 -2.64 9.64 24.32
CA ALA A 641 -4.04 9.86 23.97
C ALA A 641 -4.31 9.27 22.58
N THR A 642 -5.28 8.37 22.48
CA THR A 642 -5.73 7.78 21.21
C THR A 642 -7.00 8.46 20.73
N PHE A 643 -7.05 8.72 19.42
CA PHE A 643 -8.18 9.31 18.74
C PHE A 643 -8.55 8.46 17.54
N ASP A 644 -9.82 8.08 17.45
CA ASP A 644 -10.40 7.47 16.25
C ASP A 644 -11.17 8.55 15.51
N LEU A 645 -10.55 9.08 14.47
CA LEU A 645 -11.18 10.07 13.61
C LEU A 645 -12.10 9.33 12.64
N GLY A 646 -13.33 9.84 12.51
CA GLY A 646 -14.40 9.20 11.75
C GLY A 646 -14.04 8.86 10.30
N PRO A 647 -14.88 8.08 9.62
CA PRO A 647 -14.66 7.78 8.20
C PRO A 647 -14.68 9.09 7.42
N TRP A 648 -13.53 9.49 6.90
CA TRP A 648 -13.41 10.68 6.08
C TRP A 648 -13.51 10.33 4.61
N GLU A 649 -14.02 11.30 3.86
CA GLU A 649 -13.97 11.27 2.42
C GLU A 649 -12.52 11.35 1.93
N ALA A 650 -12.38 10.95 0.68
CA ALA A 650 -11.14 10.92 -0.05
C ALA A 650 -10.46 12.32 -0.06
N GLY A 651 -9.20 12.43 0.40
CA GLY A 651 -8.52 13.72 0.54
C GLY A 651 -7.26 13.68 1.41
N ALA A 652 -6.44 14.71 1.34
CA ALA A 652 -5.31 14.88 2.26
C ALA A 652 -5.72 15.77 3.43
N PHE A 653 -5.41 15.36 4.66
CA PHE A 653 -5.85 16.01 5.88
C PHE A 653 -4.65 16.39 6.76
N LYS A 654 -4.61 17.66 7.17
CA LYS A 654 -3.60 18.16 8.11
C LYS A 654 -4.11 17.94 9.52
N LEU A 655 -3.30 17.32 10.36
CA LEU A 655 -3.60 17.09 11.76
C LEU A 655 -2.80 18.07 12.61
N VAL A 656 -3.45 18.67 13.60
CA VAL A 656 -2.82 19.58 14.55
C VAL A 656 -3.17 19.11 15.95
N ALA A 657 -2.17 18.65 16.70
CA ALA A 657 -2.33 18.27 18.09
C ALA A 657 -1.78 19.36 18.99
N GLU A 658 -2.57 19.79 19.97
CA GLU A 658 -2.16 20.70 21.01
C GLU A 658 -2.41 20.07 22.38
N ALA A 659 -1.38 20.02 23.21
CA ALA A 659 -1.46 19.44 24.55
C ALA A 659 -1.22 20.49 25.64
N VAL A 660 -2.07 20.43 26.66
CA VAL A 660 -2.10 21.36 27.78
C VAL A 660 -2.17 20.54 29.07
N ALA A 661 -1.27 20.83 30.01
CA ALA A 661 -1.41 20.36 31.38
C ALA A 661 -2.40 21.28 32.10
N GLU A 662 -3.55 20.73 32.48
CA GLU A 662 -4.52 21.44 33.30
C GLU A 662 -3.92 21.72 34.68
N GLY A 663 -4.19 22.92 35.20
CA GLY A 663 -3.75 23.31 36.52
C GLY A 663 -4.27 22.35 37.60
N SER A 664 -3.46 22.09 38.62
CA SER A 664 -3.87 21.26 39.78
C SER A 664 -4.99 21.91 40.61
N ASP A 665 -5.31 23.17 40.36
CA ASP A 665 -6.40 23.97 40.93
C ASP A 665 -7.13 24.70 39.78
N PRO A 666 -8.47 24.79 39.76
CA PRO A 666 -9.24 25.56 38.76
C PRO A 666 -8.84 27.05 38.61
N GLN A 667 -8.05 27.63 39.52
CA GLN A 667 -7.48 28.98 39.37
C GLN A 667 -6.04 29.02 38.83
N ALA A 668 -5.35 27.88 38.75
CA ALA A 668 -3.99 27.82 38.21
C ALA A 668 -4.03 27.90 36.67
N PRO A 669 -3.18 28.73 36.04
CA PRO A 669 -3.16 28.85 34.59
C PRO A 669 -2.71 27.54 33.95
N ASP A 670 -3.47 27.12 32.94
CA ASP A 670 -3.13 26.01 32.06
C ASP A 670 -1.72 26.15 31.49
N THR A 671 -0.94 25.08 31.58
CA THR A 671 0.43 25.06 31.08
C THR A 671 0.48 24.37 29.73
N ARG A 672 0.75 25.13 28.66
CA ARG A 672 0.94 24.57 27.32
C ARG A 672 2.17 23.65 27.31
N LEU A 673 1.98 22.38 26.96
CA LEU A 673 3.06 21.38 26.86
C LEU A 673 3.69 21.36 25.48
N GLY A 674 2.88 21.55 24.43
CA GLY A 674 3.40 21.64 23.07
C GLY A 674 2.30 21.63 22.01
N ARG A 675 2.73 21.89 20.78
CA ARG A 675 1.90 21.80 19.58
C ARG A 675 2.70 21.10 18.48
N GLU A 676 2.05 20.21 17.75
CA GLU A 676 2.66 19.51 16.63
C GLU A 676 1.68 19.39 15.46
N GLU A 677 2.24 19.34 14.25
CA GLU A 677 1.49 19.21 13.02
C GLU A 677 1.89 17.90 12.30
N GLY A 678 0.87 17.16 11.87
CA GLY A 678 0.97 15.95 11.07
C GLY A 678 0.14 16.06 9.80
N ALA A 679 0.25 15.04 8.95
CA ALA A 679 -0.57 14.93 7.76
C ALA A 679 -0.92 13.47 7.51
N VAL A 680 -2.12 13.23 7.02
CA VAL A 680 -2.66 11.92 6.66
C VAL A 680 -3.27 12.00 5.27
N LEU A 681 -3.10 10.97 4.46
CA LEU A 681 -3.73 10.87 3.15
C LEU A 681 -4.84 9.82 3.15
N VAL A 682 -6.09 10.24 2.94
CA VAL A 682 -7.18 9.34 2.55
C VAL A 682 -7.20 9.30 1.04
N ARG A 683 -7.09 8.11 0.45
CA ARG A 683 -6.91 8.00 -1.00
C ARG A 683 -8.13 8.53 -1.75
N ALA A 684 -7.91 9.56 -2.58
CA ALA A 684 -8.93 10.35 -3.29
C ALA A 684 -9.85 9.54 -4.24
N SER A 685 -9.41 8.37 -4.67
CA SER A 685 -10.07 7.62 -5.73
C SER A 685 -10.04 6.16 -5.35
N SER A 686 -11.21 5.52 -5.25
CA SER A 686 -11.29 4.09 -5.53
C SER A 686 -10.57 3.86 -6.85
N VAL A 687 -9.83 2.76 -6.97
CA VAL A 687 -8.99 2.49 -8.14
C VAL A 687 -9.80 2.58 -9.45
N GLU A 688 -11.13 2.40 -9.36
CA GLU A 688 -12.16 2.68 -10.38
C GLU A 688 -12.05 4.04 -11.08
N TRP A 689 -11.79 5.14 -10.36
CA TRP A 689 -11.82 6.49 -10.94
C TRP A 689 -10.49 6.90 -11.60
N VAL A 690 -9.44 6.09 -11.45
CA VAL A 690 -8.11 6.40 -12.01
C VAL A 690 -8.09 6.22 -13.53
N ASP A 691 -8.66 5.12 -14.02
CA ASP A 691 -8.85 4.87 -15.45
C ASP A 691 -10.20 4.17 -15.67
N PRO A 692 -11.31 4.93 -15.68
CA PRO A 692 -12.66 4.39 -15.82
C PRO A 692 -13.02 4.03 -17.27
N ALA A 693 -12.02 3.91 -18.15
CA ALA A 693 -12.19 3.60 -19.55
C ALA A 693 -12.68 2.16 -19.74
N PRO A 694 -13.74 1.92 -20.55
CA PRO A 694 -14.05 0.58 -21.01
C PRO A 694 -12.85 -0.04 -21.73
N ARG A 695 -12.55 -1.32 -21.43
CA ARG A 695 -11.42 -2.07 -22.00
C ARG A 695 -11.91 -3.27 -22.82
N PRO A 696 -12.49 -3.04 -24.01
CA PRO A 696 -12.97 -4.12 -24.88
C PRO A 696 -11.85 -5.10 -25.29
N GLU A 697 -10.60 -4.63 -25.36
CA GLU A 697 -9.44 -5.48 -25.71
C GLU A 697 -9.15 -6.53 -24.63
N LEU A 698 -9.31 -6.19 -23.35
CA LEU A 698 -9.14 -7.16 -22.26
C LEU A 698 -10.24 -8.23 -22.32
N LEU A 699 -11.49 -7.82 -22.55
CA LEU A 699 -12.62 -8.74 -22.68
C LEU A 699 -12.47 -9.65 -23.89
N ARG A 700 -11.89 -9.14 -25.00
CA ARG A 700 -11.54 -9.94 -26.17
C ARG A 700 -10.47 -10.97 -25.86
N ALA A 701 -9.40 -10.59 -25.16
CA ALA A 701 -8.38 -11.53 -24.71
C ALA A 701 -8.93 -12.64 -23.80
N ILE A 702 -9.86 -12.32 -22.89
CA ILE A 702 -10.54 -13.30 -22.02
C ILE A 702 -11.42 -14.26 -22.84
N ALA A 703 -12.19 -13.73 -23.78
CA ALA A 703 -13.02 -14.54 -24.68
C ALA A 703 -12.17 -15.47 -25.55
N ASP A 704 -11.10 -14.96 -26.17
CA ASP A 704 -10.21 -15.75 -27.02
C ASP A 704 -9.50 -16.87 -26.24
N ALA A 705 -9.06 -16.60 -25.01
CA ALA A 705 -8.39 -17.59 -24.16
C ALA A 705 -9.34 -18.72 -23.69
N SER A 706 -10.64 -18.43 -23.56
CA SER A 706 -11.66 -19.40 -23.12
C SER A 706 -12.44 -20.05 -24.26
N GLY A 707 -12.28 -19.56 -25.50
CA GLY A 707 -13.07 -20.00 -26.66
C GLY A 707 -14.48 -19.39 -26.74
N GLY A 708 -14.71 -18.26 -26.07
CA GLY A 708 -15.98 -17.53 -26.09
C GLY A 708 -16.06 -16.42 -27.16
N SER A 709 -16.93 -15.43 -26.94
CA SER A 709 -17.18 -14.31 -27.87
C SER A 709 -17.36 -12.98 -27.15
N VAL A 710 -17.15 -11.87 -27.86
CA VAL A 710 -17.36 -10.50 -27.34
C VAL A 710 -18.46 -9.79 -28.11
N HIS A 711 -19.36 -9.12 -27.39
CA HIS A 711 -20.48 -8.37 -27.95
C HIS A 711 -20.55 -6.98 -27.33
N ALA A 712 -20.77 -5.95 -28.14
CA ALA A 712 -20.97 -4.58 -27.64
C ALA A 712 -22.43 -4.34 -27.25
N LEU A 713 -22.66 -3.53 -26.21
CA LEU A 713 -23.97 -2.97 -25.85
C LEU A 713 -24.11 -1.53 -26.40
N PRO A 714 -25.33 -1.04 -26.69
CA PRO A 714 -26.65 -1.60 -26.37
C PRO A 714 -27.11 -2.73 -27.31
N ARG A 715 -27.80 -3.73 -26.74
CA ARG A 715 -28.51 -4.79 -27.46
C ARG A 715 -29.83 -5.11 -26.77
N THR A 716 -30.81 -5.56 -27.54
CA THR A 716 -32.13 -5.95 -27.02
C THR A 716 -32.26 -7.45 -26.74
N THR A 717 -31.43 -8.27 -27.39
CA THR A 717 -31.49 -9.74 -27.34
C THR A 717 -30.09 -10.35 -27.35
N PHE A 718 -29.97 -11.51 -26.70
CA PHE A 718 -28.74 -12.30 -26.71
C PHE A 718 -28.50 -12.89 -28.12
N PRO A 719 -27.27 -12.85 -28.63
CA PRO A 719 -26.91 -13.59 -29.84
C PRO A 719 -26.97 -15.10 -29.59
N ASP A 720 -26.87 -15.90 -30.65
CA ASP A 720 -26.70 -17.34 -30.49
C ASP A 720 -25.29 -17.60 -29.93
N LEU A 721 -25.21 -18.23 -28.75
CA LEU A 721 -23.97 -18.43 -28.00
C LEU A 721 -23.70 -19.93 -27.85
N ASP A 722 -22.44 -20.31 -28.02
CA ASP A 722 -22.00 -21.70 -27.90
C ASP A 722 -21.73 -22.06 -26.45
N PHE A 723 -22.36 -23.13 -25.95
CA PHE A 723 -22.14 -23.64 -24.58
C PHE A 723 -21.73 -25.10 -24.60
N VAL A 724 -20.99 -25.54 -23.59
CA VAL A 724 -20.61 -26.95 -23.43
C VAL A 724 -21.83 -27.77 -23.03
N ASP A 725 -22.20 -28.71 -23.90
CA ASP A 725 -23.37 -29.55 -23.71
C ASP A 725 -23.24 -30.52 -22.51
N PRO A 726 -24.36 -30.86 -21.85
CA PRO A 726 -24.36 -31.81 -20.75
C PRO A 726 -23.94 -33.21 -21.19
N GLU A 727 -22.93 -33.75 -20.52
CA GLU A 727 -22.50 -35.13 -20.72
C GLU A 727 -23.57 -36.12 -20.21
N VAL A 728 -23.71 -37.22 -20.94
CA VAL A 728 -24.60 -38.31 -20.58
C VAL A 728 -23.93 -39.19 -19.51
N VAL A 729 -24.22 -38.91 -18.24
CA VAL A 729 -23.54 -39.60 -17.12
C VAL A 729 -24.55 -40.02 -16.07
N GLU A 730 -25.22 -41.14 -16.31
CA GLU A 730 -25.69 -42.09 -15.27
C GLU A 730 -26.45 -43.23 -15.95
N VAL A 731 -25.91 -44.45 -15.90
CA VAL A 731 -26.63 -45.67 -16.28
C VAL A 731 -27.18 -46.31 -15.00
N GLY A 732 -28.40 -45.94 -14.62
CA GLY A 732 -29.01 -46.41 -13.37
C GLY A 732 -29.35 -47.90 -13.37
N ARG A 733 -29.73 -48.44 -14.53
CA ARG A 733 -30.02 -49.86 -14.76
C ARG A 733 -29.64 -50.28 -16.17
N LYS A 734 -29.10 -51.48 -16.30
CA LYS A 734 -28.83 -52.17 -17.58
C LYS A 734 -29.70 -53.41 -17.65
N LYS A 735 -30.37 -53.63 -18.78
CA LYS A 735 -31.10 -54.88 -19.06
C LYS A 735 -30.67 -55.42 -20.41
N ASN A 736 -30.13 -56.63 -20.42
CA ASN A 736 -29.78 -57.33 -21.66
C ASN A 736 -31.01 -58.12 -22.13
N VAL A 737 -31.31 -58.02 -23.42
CA VAL A 737 -32.30 -58.85 -24.10
C VAL A 737 -31.55 -59.75 -25.06
N ASP A 738 -31.46 -61.03 -24.71
CA ASP A 738 -30.67 -62.02 -25.45
C ASP A 738 -31.38 -62.35 -26.78
N LEU A 739 -30.70 -62.10 -27.91
CA LEU A 739 -31.23 -62.45 -29.24
C LEU A 739 -30.87 -63.89 -29.63
N TRP A 740 -29.82 -64.43 -29.02
CA TRP A 740 -29.27 -65.75 -29.31
C TRP A 740 -30.00 -66.89 -28.59
N ASP A 741 -30.51 -66.66 -27.38
CA ASP A 741 -31.18 -67.68 -26.56
C ASP A 741 -32.64 -67.91 -27.00
N ARG A 742 -32.79 -68.35 -28.24
CA ARG A 742 -34.08 -68.77 -28.81
C ARG A 742 -33.92 -70.17 -29.39
N TRP A 743 -34.77 -71.10 -28.94
CA TRP A 743 -34.81 -72.47 -29.44
C TRP A 743 -34.91 -72.57 -30.98
N ALA A 744 -35.48 -71.55 -31.62
CA ALA A 744 -35.59 -71.43 -33.07
C ALA A 744 -34.22 -71.45 -33.79
N TRP A 745 -33.17 -70.85 -33.21
CA TRP A 745 -31.83 -70.87 -33.81
C TRP A 745 -31.24 -72.29 -33.81
N MET A 746 -31.41 -73.02 -32.71
CA MET A 746 -30.99 -74.42 -32.61
C MET A 746 -31.78 -75.31 -33.59
N ALA A 747 -33.10 -75.14 -33.66
CA ALA A 747 -33.95 -75.86 -34.61
C ALA A 747 -33.56 -75.57 -36.07
N LEU A 748 -33.26 -74.31 -36.40
CA LEU A 748 -32.80 -73.90 -37.73
C LEU A 748 -31.43 -74.52 -38.07
N LEU A 749 -30.48 -74.52 -37.13
CA LEU A 749 -29.16 -75.12 -37.33
C LEU A 749 -29.27 -76.63 -37.63
N LEU A 750 -30.04 -77.35 -36.80
CA LEU A 750 -30.30 -78.78 -37.00
C LEU A 750 -31.04 -79.06 -38.31
N GLY A 751 -32.01 -78.22 -38.66
CA GLY A 751 -32.73 -78.30 -39.93
C GLY A 751 -31.83 -78.13 -41.14
N LEU A 752 -30.93 -77.13 -41.12
CA LEU A 752 -29.98 -76.88 -42.21
C LEU A 752 -28.98 -78.02 -42.38
N LEU A 753 -28.36 -78.48 -41.29
CA LEU A 753 -27.41 -79.60 -41.31
C LEU A 753 -28.08 -80.93 -41.67
N GLY A 754 -29.27 -81.19 -41.13
CA GLY A 754 -30.05 -82.40 -41.43
C GLY A 754 -30.51 -82.45 -42.88
N THR A 755 -30.97 -81.31 -43.43
CA THR A 755 -31.35 -81.19 -44.84
C THR A 755 -30.13 -81.38 -45.74
N GLU A 756 -29.00 -80.76 -45.40
CA GLU A 756 -27.75 -80.93 -46.14
C GLU A 756 -27.32 -82.41 -46.16
N TRP A 757 -27.36 -83.10 -45.01
CA TRP A 757 -27.02 -84.51 -44.90
C TRP A 757 -27.97 -85.41 -45.72
N ALA A 758 -29.28 -85.18 -45.62
CA ALA A 758 -30.28 -85.95 -46.37
C ALA A 758 -30.11 -85.81 -47.89
N LEU A 759 -29.83 -84.58 -48.36
CA LEU A 759 -29.54 -84.31 -49.77
C LEU A 759 -28.23 -84.95 -50.22
N ARG A 760 -27.16 -84.88 -49.41
CA ARG A 760 -25.89 -85.57 -49.69
C ARG A 760 -26.07 -87.08 -49.81
N ARG A 761 -26.84 -87.70 -48.91
CA ARG A 761 -27.12 -89.15 -48.94
C ARG A 761 -27.90 -89.55 -50.18
N ARG A 762 -28.94 -88.79 -50.52
CA ARG A 762 -29.78 -89.06 -51.69
C ARG A 762 -29.04 -88.87 -53.03
N TRP A 763 -28.01 -88.02 -53.05
CA TRP A 763 -27.21 -87.75 -54.25
C TRP A 763 -25.89 -88.51 -54.31
N GLY A 764 -25.63 -89.44 -53.39
CA GLY A 764 -24.48 -90.35 -53.43
C GLY A 764 -23.15 -89.76 -52.95
N HIS A 765 -23.20 -88.76 -52.05
CA HIS A 765 -22.01 -88.09 -51.46
C HIS A 765 -21.60 -88.65 -50.09
N LEU A 766 -22.27 -89.70 -49.62
CA LEU A 766 -22.05 -90.34 -48.32
C LEU A 766 -21.67 -91.80 -48.49
#